data_AF-A0A9L0RPY1-F1
#
_entry.id   AF-A0A9L0RPY1-F1
#
_cell.length_a   1.000
_cell.length_b   1.000
_cell.length_c   1.000
_cell.angle_alpha   90.00
_cell.angle_beta   90.00
_cell.angle_gamma   90.00
#
_symmetry.space_group_name_H-M   'P 1'
#
loop_
_entity.id
_entity.type
_entity.pdbx_description
1 polymer ?
#
loop_
_entity_poly.entity_id
_entity_poly.type
_entity_poly.pdbx_seq_one_letter_code
_entity_poly.pdbx_strand_id
1 'polypeptide(L)'
;MGQGRAAPGLPSLLFLMLCCGYPLLVPSQEATSQVTINQGTTSQATISSQTTTHQTTTSQGTASRQTTQSPKLVSDEAEASKFVEEYDRRSQVVWNEYAEANWNYNVNITTEASKILLQQNIQMANHTVKYGTWARQFDVTNFQNTTMKRMIKKIQDLERAALPVKELQEYNKILLDMETTYSVASVCLANGTCLQLEPDLTNLMATSRKYEELLWAWQGWRDNVGRSILPFFPKYVELFNKAARLNGYVDAGDSWRSMYEMPSLEQDLEQLYQELQPLYLNLHAYVRRALHRHYGPQHVNLEGPIPAHLLGNMWAQTWSNIYDLVVPFPSAPKMDATEAMIKQGWTPRRMFEEADNFFTSLGLLPVPPEFWNKSMLEKPTDGREVVCHASAWDFYNGKDFRIKQCTAVNMEDLVVAHHEIGHIQYFMQYKDLPVTFREGANPGFHEAIGDVLALSVSTPKHLYNINLLSSEGGGYEQDINFLMKMALDKIAFIPFSYLVDQWRWRVFDKSITKENYNQEWWSLRLKYQGLCPPVARSQGDFDPGAKFHIPSSVPYIRYFVSFVIQFQFHEALCQAAGHKGPLHKCDIYQSKEAGKRLADAMKLGFSKPWPEAMKLITGQPNMSASAMMNYFKPLLDWLLTENGRHGEKLGWPQYNWTPNSARSEASFLGTGRVNFLGLNLEEQQARVGQWMLLFLGVALLVATLGLTQRLFSIRQYSLRQPHRGPQFCSEVELRRS
;
A
#
# COMPACT_ATOMS: atom_id res chain seq x y z
N MET A 1 -47.48 -37.38 50.74
CA MET A 1 -48.02 -36.65 51.91
C MET A 1 -48.35 -35.23 51.45
N GLY A 2 -49.43 -34.62 51.94
CA GLY A 2 -49.85 -33.24 51.57
C GLY A 2 -48.94 -32.16 52.17
N GLN A 3 -49.18 -30.86 52.00
CA GLN A 3 -50.34 -30.08 51.50
C GLN A 3 -49.79 -28.96 50.57
N GLY A 4 -50.48 -28.32 49.60
CA GLY A 4 -51.82 -27.72 49.59
C GLY A 4 -51.77 -26.31 50.22
N ARG A 5 -52.12 -25.18 49.59
CA ARG A 5 -52.60 -24.81 48.22
C ARG A 5 -51.84 -23.51 47.79
N ALA A 6 -52.15 -22.67 46.80
CA ALA A 6 -53.29 -22.46 45.88
C ALA A 6 -52.87 -21.68 44.60
N ALA A 7 -53.84 -21.21 43.80
CA ALA A 7 -53.75 -20.21 42.72
C ALA A 7 -54.94 -19.22 42.87
N PRO A 8 -54.98 -18.04 42.20
CA PRO A 8 -55.26 -17.90 40.75
C PRO A 8 -54.37 -16.80 40.08
N GLY A 9 -54.44 -16.43 38.80
CA GLY A 9 -55.19 -16.89 37.61
C GLY A 9 -55.06 -15.84 36.48
N LEU A 10 -55.10 -16.22 35.20
CA LEU A 10 -55.21 -15.26 34.08
C LEU A 10 -56.63 -14.65 34.03
N PRO A 11 -56.79 -13.43 33.49
CA PRO A 11 -57.46 -13.35 32.19
C PRO A 11 -56.89 -12.32 31.20
N SER A 12 -57.31 -12.50 29.94
CA SER A 12 -56.96 -11.73 28.75
C SER A 12 -57.42 -10.27 28.73
N LEU A 13 -56.74 -9.45 27.94
CA LEU A 13 -57.39 -8.39 27.14
C LEU A 13 -56.58 -8.04 25.89
N LEU A 14 -56.93 -8.68 24.75
CA LEU A 14 -56.81 -8.01 23.45
C LEU A 14 -57.85 -6.88 23.43
N PHE A 15 -57.47 -5.65 23.12
CA PHE A 15 -58.20 -4.74 22.21
C PHE A 15 -57.41 -3.42 22.02
N LEU A 16 -57.69 -2.72 20.91
CA LEU A 16 -57.28 -1.33 20.61
C LEU A 16 -55.79 -1.06 20.37
N MET A 17 -55.32 -1.44 19.18
CA MET A 17 -54.25 -0.74 18.46
C MET A 17 -54.84 -0.16 17.17
N LEU A 18 -55.32 1.08 17.22
CA LEU A 18 -55.65 1.92 16.05
C LEU A 18 -55.89 3.37 16.51
N CYS A 19 -55.45 4.31 15.65
CA CYS A 19 -55.68 5.77 15.68
C CYS A 19 -54.72 6.67 16.51
N CYS A 20 -54.17 7.65 15.79
CA CYS A 20 -53.75 9.01 16.19
C CYS A 20 -52.39 9.27 16.89
N GLY A 21 -51.50 9.97 16.16
CA GLY A 21 -51.09 11.32 16.57
C GLY A 21 -49.67 11.54 17.12
N TYR A 22 -48.78 12.08 16.27
CA TYR A 22 -47.68 12.98 16.67
C TYR A 22 -48.23 14.36 17.13
N PRO A 23 -47.42 15.31 17.65
CA PRO A 23 -46.23 15.24 18.54
C PRO A 23 -46.33 16.22 19.74
N LEU A 24 -45.42 16.20 20.74
CA LEU A 24 -45.25 17.32 21.71
C LEU A 24 -43.86 17.39 22.40
N LEU A 25 -43.47 18.60 22.85
CA LEU A 25 -42.13 19.01 23.37
C LEU A 25 -42.28 19.86 24.68
N VAL A 26 -41.28 20.30 25.47
CA VAL A 26 -39.82 20.44 25.20
C VAL A 26 -38.79 20.04 26.32
N PRO A 27 -38.50 20.82 27.39
CA PRO A 27 -37.22 21.59 27.42
C PRO A 27 -36.19 21.27 28.51
N SER A 28 -34.89 21.36 28.15
CA SER A 28 -33.80 21.99 28.93
C SER A 28 -32.53 22.07 28.06
N GLN A 29 -32.06 23.24 27.62
CA GLN A 29 -31.40 24.38 28.31
C GLN A 29 -29.85 24.31 28.24
N GLU A 30 -29.29 25.06 27.30
CA GLU A 30 -27.89 25.56 27.35
C GLU A 30 -27.87 27.01 27.85
N ALA A 31 -26.76 27.43 28.47
CA ALA A 31 -26.59 28.75 29.05
C ALA A 31 -25.42 29.55 28.42
N THR A 32 -25.79 30.50 27.56
CA THR A 32 -25.27 31.87 27.42
C THR A 32 -23.80 32.23 27.70
N SER A 33 -23.24 33.01 26.78
CA SER A 33 -22.54 34.28 27.07
C SER A 33 -22.78 35.29 25.93
N GLN A 34 -22.93 36.58 26.24
CA GLN A 34 -23.37 37.65 25.31
C GLN A 34 -22.21 38.57 24.87
N VAL A 35 -22.39 39.36 23.80
CA VAL A 35 -22.26 40.85 23.79
C VAL A 35 -23.17 41.46 22.68
N THR A 36 -23.72 42.65 22.96
CA THR A 36 -24.77 43.40 22.24
C THR A 36 -24.24 44.52 21.32
N ILE A 37 -24.93 44.87 20.22
CA ILE A 37 -25.04 46.26 19.68
C ILE A 37 -26.47 46.55 19.15
N ASN A 38 -26.89 47.82 19.22
CA ASN A 38 -28.27 48.34 19.10
C ASN A 38 -28.84 48.52 17.67
N GLN A 39 -30.17 48.71 17.61
CA GLN A 39 -30.94 49.20 16.46
C GLN A 39 -30.84 50.72 16.25
N GLY A 40 -31.16 51.18 15.03
CA GLY A 40 -31.49 52.57 14.72
C GLY A 40 -32.40 52.69 13.47
N THR A 41 -33.64 53.14 13.67
CA THR A 41 -34.62 53.57 12.65
C THR A 41 -34.17 54.91 11.99
N THR A 42 -34.69 55.45 10.87
CA THR A 42 -36.09 55.62 10.45
C THR A 42 -36.20 56.21 9.01
N SER A 43 -37.40 56.13 8.43
CA SER A 43 -38.06 57.16 7.58
C SER A 43 -38.01 57.15 6.04
N GLN A 44 -39.24 57.26 5.53
CA GLN A 44 -39.81 57.43 4.18
C GLN A 44 -39.49 58.85 3.59
N ALA A 45 -39.94 59.31 2.41
CA ALA A 45 -41.21 59.05 1.68
C ALA A 45 -41.29 59.58 0.22
N THR A 46 -42.45 59.32 -0.43
CA THR A 46 -43.16 60.06 -1.52
C THR A 46 -42.55 60.08 -2.95
N ILE A 47 -43.19 59.53 -4.03
CA ILE A 47 -44.46 59.87 -4.76
C ILE A 47 -44.22 61.02 -5.80
N SER A 48 -44.71 61.07 -7.06
CA SER A 48 -45.90 60.52 -7.77
C SER A 48 -45.76 60.34 -9.32
N SER A 49 -46.53 59.37 -9.86
CA SER A 49 -47.21 59.21 -11.19
C SER A 49 -46.96 60.11 -12.42
N GLN A 50 -46.96 59.49 -13.63
CA GLN A 50 -47.94 59.62 -14.77
C GLN A 50 -47.38 59.03 -16.10
N THR A 51 -48.09 58.72 -17.22
CA THR A 51 -49.46 58.20 -17.53
C THR A 51 -49.55 57.80 -19.04
N THR A 52 -50.21 56.67 -19.40
CA THR A 52 -50.60 56.18 -20.79
C THR A 52 -49.48 55.87 -21.81
N THR A 53 -49.62 55.00 -22.85
CA THR A 53 -50.80 54.44 -23.57
C THR A 53 -50.51 53.04 -24.19
N HIS A 54 -51.55 52.33 -24.67
CA HIS A 54 -51.46 51.01 -25.34
C HIS A 54 -50.70 51.00 -26.70
N GLN A 55 -50.04 49.87 -27.00
CA GLN A 55 -50.24 49.16 -28.29
C GLN A 55 -49.84 47.68 -28.22
N THR A 56 -50.63 46.83 -28.86
CA THR A 56 -50.41 45.37 -28.99
C THR A 56 -49.66 45.10 -30.29
N THR A 57 -48.61 44.27 -30.27
CA THR A 57 -48.02 43.74 -31.51
C THR A 57 -47.51 42.32 -31.31
N THR A 58 -48.12 41.39 -32.04
CA THR A 58 -47.68 39.99 -32.14
C THR A 58 -46.44 39.88 -33.02
N SER A 59 -45.40 39.20 -32.54
CA SER A 59 -44.39 38.59 -33.42
C SER A 59 -43.96 37.25 -32.86
N GLN A 60 -43.65 36.31 -33.75
CA GLN A 60 -43.55 34.88 -33.43
C GLN A 60 -42.20 34.54 -32.81
N GLY A 61 -42.22 33.86 -31.66
CA GLY A 61 -41.02 33.31 -31.04
C GLY A 61 -40.45 32.17 -31.87
N THR A 62 -39.35 32.44 -32.60
CA THR A 62 -38.57 31.37 -33.25
C THR A 62 -37.61 30.79 -32.22
N ALA A 63 -38.05 29.75 -31.52
CA ALA A 63 -37.22 29.07 -30.52
C ALA A 63 -36.07 28.32 -31.21
N SER A 64 -34.91 28.98 -31.32
CA SER A 64 -33.65 28.37 -31.72
C SER A 64 -33.27 27.30 -30.69
N ARG A 65 -33.60 26.05 -31.01
CA ARG A 65 -33.26 24.87 -30.21
C ARG A 65 -31.77 24.60 -30.37
N GLN A 66 -30.93 25.31 -29.61
CA GLN A 66 -29.51 25.00 -29.48
C GLN A 66 -29.37 23.55 -29.02
N THR A 67 -29.11 22.68 -29.99
CA THR A 67 -28.63 21.32 -29.74
C THR A 67 -27.19 21.47 -29.33
N THR A 68 -26.90 21.22 -28.05
CA THR A 68 -25.55 20.99 -27.57
C THR A 68 -25.00 19.73 -28.25
N GLN A 69 -24.44 19.90 -29.45
CA GLN A 69 -23.55 18.91 -30.03
C GLN A 69 -22.43 18.66 -29.04
N SER A 70 -22.27 17.41 -28.61
CA SER A 70 -21.05 16.98 -27.92
C SER A 70 -19.85 17.37 -28.80
N PRO A 71 -18.76 17.90 -28.23
CA PRO A 71 -17.61 18.31 -29.01
C PRO A 71 -17.11 17.15 -29.86
N LYS A 72 -16.98 17.36 -31.17
CA LYS A 72 -16.57 16.33 -32.11
C LYS A 72 -15.10 15.99 -31.84
N LEU A 73 -14.87 14.86 -31.18
CA LEU A 73 -13.53 14.39 -30.84
C LEU A 73 -12.68 14.16 -32.11
N VAL A 74 -11.39 14.47 -31.99
CA VAL A 74 -10.38 14.30 -33.05
C VAL A 74 -10.01 12.83 -33.16
N SER A 75 -10.03 12.31 -34.39
CA SER A 75 -9.65 10.93 -34.72
C SER A 75 -8.52 10.84 -35.75
N ASP A 76 -7.91 11.98 -36.10
CA ASP A 76 -6.77 12.04 -37.02
C ASP A 76 -5.46 11.66 -36.29
N GLU A 77 -4.85 10.55 -36.73
CA GLU A 77 -3.57 10.08 -36.21
C GLU A 77 -2.40 11.03 -36.53
N ALA A 78 -2.47 11.83 -37.60
CA ALA A 78 -1.42 12.79 -37.95
C ALA A 78 -1.40 14.01 -37.03
N GLU A 79 -2.57 14.45 -36.55
CA GLU A 79 -2.68 15.48 -35.51
C GLU A 79 -2.22 14.92 -34.15
N ALA A 80 -2.60 13.68 -33.84
CA ALA A 80 -2.19 12.98 -32.63
C ALA A 80 -0.66 12.75 -32.54
N SER A 81 0.03 12.47 -33.66
CA SER A 81 1.51 12.37 -33.69
C SER A 81 2.18 13.68 -33.28
N LYS A 82 1.76 14.80 -33.89
CA LYS A 82 2.28 16.14 -33.57
C LYS A 82 2.01 16.53 -32.11
N PHE A 83 0.85 16.11 -31.57
CA PHE A 83 0.51 16.29 -30.17
C PHE A 83 1.50 15.57 -29.25
N VAL A 84 1.77 14.27 -29.47
CA VAL A 84 2.68 13.51 -28.59
C VAL A 84 4.14 13.97 -28.72
N GLU A 85 4.57 14.42 -29.90
CA GLU A 85 5.90 15.02 -30.12
C GLU A 85 6.08 16.34 -29.33
N GLU A 86 5.12 17.26 -29.38
CA GLU A 86 5.18 18.51 -28.59
C GLU A 86 4.97 18.25 -27.09
N TYR A 87 4.17 17.25 -26.71
CA TYR A 87 4.03 16.82 -25.32
C TYR A 87 5.36 16.34 -24.75
N ASP A 88 6.03 15.41 -25.43
CA ASP A 88 7.29 14.82 -24.96
C ASP A 88 8.37 15.89 -24.81
N ARG A 89 8.59 16.68 -25.86
CA ARG A 89 9.58 17.76 -25.90
C ARG A 89 9.39 18.79 -24.79
N ARG A 90 8.14 19.11 -24.42
CA ARG A 90 7.83 20.06 -23.35
C ARG A 90 7.87 19.43 -21.96
N SER A 91 7.41 18.20 -21.84
CA SER A 91 7.44 17.45 -20.58
C SER A 91 8.88 17.23 -20.13
N GLN A 92 9.81 16.86 -21.02
CA GLN A 92 11.24 16.75 -20.68
C GLN A 92 11.80 18.00 -19.98
N VAL A 93 11.42 19.22 -20.42
CA VAL A 93 11.88 20.48 -19.81
C VAL A 93 11.22 20.70 -18.45
N VAL A 94 9.88 20.67 -18.38
CA VAL A 94 9.14 20.96 -17.13
C VAL A 94 9.42 19.91 -16.06
N TRP A 95 9.63 18.65 -16.45
CA TRP A 95 9.93 17.55 -15.54
C TRP A 95 11.37 17.60 -15.04
N ASN A 96 12.33 18.04 -15.86
CA ASN A 96 13.69 18.32 -15.40
C ASN A 96 13.75 19.45 -14.37
N GLU A 97 13.08 20.58 -14.63
CA GLU A 97 13.02 21.72 -13.70
C GLU A 97 12.35 21.35 -12.36
N TYR A 98 11.28 20.54 -12.40
CA TYR A 98 10.65 20.01 -11.21
C TYR A 98 11.54 19.02 -10.44
N ALA A 99 12.20 18.09 -11.15
CA ALA A 99 13.10 17.12 -10.53
C ALA A 99 14.27 17.81 -9.80
N GLU A 100 14.85 18.86 -10.39
CA GLU A 100 15.91 19.65 -9.76
C GLU A 100 15.42 20.39 -8.50
N ALA A 101 14.24 21.02 -8.54
CA ALA A 101 13.68 21.66 -7.36
C ALA A 101 13.33 20.67 -6.24
N ASN A 102 12.82 19.48 -6.59
CA ASN A 102 12.47 18.44 -5.64
C ASN A 102 13.71 17.78 -5.02
N TRP A 103 14.74 17.53 -5.83
CA TRP A 103 16.06 17.10 -5.38
C TRP A 103 16.66 18.09 -4.38
N ASN A 104 16.69 19.38 -4.73
CA ASN A 104 17.26 20.43 -3.89
C ASN A 104 16.57 20.56 -2.52
N TYR A 105 15.26 20.35 -2.43
CA TYR A 105 14.56 20.24 -1.15
C TYR A 105 14.96 18.96 -0.40
N ASN A 106 14.99 17.82 -1.07
CA ASN A 106 15.30 16.51 -0.46
C ASN A 106 16.73 16.41 0.11
N VAL A 107 17.71 17.14 -0.47
CA VAL A 107 19.11 17.19 0.00
C VAL A 107 19.47 18.48 0.77
N ASN A 108 18.48 19.35 1.02
CA ASN A 108 18.63 20.59 1.80
C ASN A 108 17.26 21.14 2.23
N ILE A 109 16.66 20.55 3.26
CA ILE A 109 15.33 20.94 3.76
C ILE A 109 15.41 22.36 4.35
N THR A 110 14.80 23.33 3.66
CA THR A 110 14.75 24.73 4.07
C THR A 110 13.46 25.39 3.62
N THR A 111 13.02 26.44 4.31
CA THR A 111 11.79 27.20 3.96
C THR A 111 11.81 27.72 2.50
N GLU A 112 12.97 28.13 1.99
CA GLU A 112 13.07 28.62 0.61
C GLU A 112 13.04 27.46 -0.40
N ALA A 113 13.72 26.33 -0.14
CA ALA A 113 13.62 25.14 -0.99
C ALA A 113 12.19 24.60 -1.05
N SER A 114 11.48 24.54 0.09
CA SER A 114 10.06 24.20 0.17
C SER A 114 9.19 25.11 -0.68
N LYS A 115 9.44 26.43 -0.63
CA LYS A 115 8.72 27.44 -1.42
C LYS A 115 8.97 27.30 -2.93
N ILE A 116 10.22 27.06 -3.34
CA ILE A 116 10.58 26.81 -4.74
C ILE A 116 9.92 25.51 -5.24
N LEU A 117 9.94 24.43 -4.45
CA LEU A 117 9.28 23.17 -4.79
C LEU A 117 7.76 23.34 -4.94
N LEU A 118 7.10 24.07 -4.03
CA LEU A 118 5.66 24.36 -4.15
C LEU A 118 5.34 25.20 -5.40
N GLN A 119 6.20 26.15 -5.77
CA GLN A 119 6.05 26.90 -7.03
C GLN A 119 6.21 25.99 -8.25
N GLN A 120 7.20 25.09 -8.26
CA GLN A 120 7.39 24.16 -9.38
C GLN A 120 6.29 23.10 -9.49
N ASN A 121 5.69 22.67 -8.38
CA ASN A 121 4.48 21.83 -8.41
C ASN A 121 3.31 22.52 -9.15
N ILE A 122 3.18 23.85 -9.08
CA ILE A 122 2.16 24.62 -9.83
C ILE A 122 2.51 24.73 -11.31
N GLN A 123 3.79 24.93 -11.67
CA GLN A 123 4.22 24.95 -13.06
C GLN A 123 3.98 23.59 -13.74
N MET A 124 4.36 22.51 -13.06
CA MET A 124 4.07 21.13 -13.46
C MET A 124 2.58 20.90 -13.67
N ALA A 125 1.73 21.26 -12.70
CA ALA A 125 0.30 21.05 -12.80
C ALA A 125 -0.34 21.86 -13.95
N ASN A 126 0.11 23.09 -14.19
CA ASN A 126 -0.35 23.89 -15.34
C ASN A 126 0.00 23.23 -16.68
N HIS A 127 1.19 22.63 -16.79
CA HIS A 127 1.58 21.83 -17.96
C HIS A 127 0.68 20.59 -18.10
N THR A 128 0.49 19.81 -17.03
CA THR A 128 -0.39 18.63 -17.02
C THR A 128 -1.83 18.99 -17.42
N VAL A 129 -2.44 20.03 -16.84
CA VAL A 129 -3.79 20.51 -17.22
C VAL A 129 -3.86 20.89 -18.69
N LYS A 130 -2.88 21.65 -19.20
CA LYS A 130 -2.86 22.08 -20.60
C LYS A 130 -2.84 20.88 -21.55
N TYR A 131 -1.91 19.95 -21.36
CA TYR A 131 -1.73 18.83 -22.29
C TYR A 131 -2.75 17.72 -22.09
N GLY A 132 -3.19 17.42 -20.86
CA GLY A 132 -4.23 16.43 -20.64
C GLY A 132 -5.62 16.90 -21.08
N THR A 133 -5.92 18.20 -20.98
CA THR A 133 -7.15 18.77 -21.58
C THR A 133 -7.12 18.67 -23.10
N TRP A 134 -5.96 18.84 -23.74
CA TRP A 134 -5.80 18.61 -25.19
C TRP A 134 -5.88 17.10 -25.52
N ALA A 135 -5.25 16.22 -24.74
CA ALA A 135 -5.33 14.77 -24.89
C ALA A 135 -6.78 14.24 -24.85
N ARG A 136 -7.62 14.82 -23.98
CA ARG A 136 -9.06 14.50 -23.85
C ARG A 136 -9.90 14.89 -25.06
N GLN A 137 -9.36 15.63 -26.04
CA GLN A 137 -10.02 15.94 -27.30
C GLN A 137 -9.87 14.82 -28.34
N PHE A 138 -8.94 13.86 -28.14
CA PHE A 138 -8.74 12.73 -29.04
C PHE A 138 -9.61 11.52 -28.66
N ASP A 139 -10.34 10.97 -29.65
CA ASP A 139 -11.00 9.67 -29.52
C ASP A 139 -10.04 8.54 -29.89
N VAL A 140 -9.36 8.03 -28.86
CA VAL A 140 -8.38 6.94 -29.00
C VAL A 140 -9.00 5.55 -29.21
N THR A 141 -10.34 5.42 -29.30
CA THR A 141 -10.98 4.10 -29.46
C THR A 141 -10.58 3.43 -30.78
N ASN A 142 -10.62 4.18 -31.88
CA ASN A 142 -10.43 3.68 -33.26
C ASN A 142 -9.00 3.81 -33.82
N PHE A 143 -8.06 4.30 -33.00
CA PHE A 143 -6.64 4.42 -33.38
C PHE A 143 -6.04 3.05 -33.72
N GLN A 144 -5.37 2.99 -34.87
CA GLN A 144 -4.61 1.84 -35.35
C GLN A 144 -3.22 1.80 -34.70
N ASN A 145 -2.60 2.96 -34.46
CA ASN A 145 -1.32 3.04 -33.76
C ASN A 145 -1.51 2.81 -32.26
N THR A 146 -1.31 1.56 -31.83
CA THR A 146 -1.46 1.12 -30.44
C THR A 146 -0.52 1.83 -29.45
N THR A 147 0.69 2.17 -29.87
CA THR A 147 1.66 2.93 -29.06
C THR A 147 1.16 4.35 -28.80
N MET A 148 0.69 5.05 -29.83
CA MET A 148 0.12 6.40 -29.71
C MET A 148 -1.18 6.41 -28.90
N LYS A 149 -2.07 5.42 -29.13
CA LYS A 149 -3.27 5.18 -28.32
C LYS A 149 -2.94 5.03 -26.83
N ARG A 150 -1.88 4.29 -26.50
CA ARG A 150 -1.41 4.09 -25.12
C ARG A 150 -0.83 5.38 -24.52
N MET A 151 -0.01 6.13 -25.27
CA MET A 151 0.52 7.43 -24.81
C MET A 151 -0.62 8.41 -24.48
N ILE A 152 -1.54 8.63 -25.41
CA ILE A 152 -2.61 9.62 -25.25
C ILE A 152 -3.55 9.21 -24.11
N LYS A 153 -3.88 7.91 -23.97
CA LYS A 153 -4.67 7.43 -22.83
C LYS A 153 -3.99 7.73 -21.48
N LYS A 154 -2.66 7.63 -21.38
CA LYS A 154 -1.93 8.02 -20.15
C LYS A 154 -1.96 9.53 -19.92
N ILE A 155 -1.78 10.33 -20.97
CA ILE A 155 -1.80 11.81 -20.88
C ILE A 155 -3.22 12.36 -20.61
N GLN A 156 -4.27 11.58 -20.91
CA GLN A 156 -5.65 11.92 -20.55
C GLN A 156 -5.90 11.88 -19.03
N ASP A 157 -5.08 11.18 -18.24
CA ASP A 157 -5.09 11.29 -16.78
C ASP A 157 -4.36 12.58 -16.36
N LEU A 158 -5.04 13.40 -15.57
CA LEU A 158 -4.49 14.65 -15.02
C LEU A 158 -3.96 14.46 -13.59
N GLU A 159 -4.12 13.28 -12.99
CA GLU A 159 -3.81 12.98 -11.60
C GLU A 159 -4.38 14.07 -10.66
N ARG A 160 -3.59 14.51 -9.67
CA ARG A 160 -3.89 15.64 -8.78
C ARG A 160 -4.16 16.97 -9.51
N ALA A 161 -3.61 17.17 -10.71
CA ALA A 161 -3.79 18.41 -11.46
C ALA A 161 -5.23 18.58 -11.99
N ALA A 162 -6.08 17.54 -11.93
CA ALA A 162 -7.52 17.67 -12.14
C ALA A 162 -8.23 18.55 -11.10
N LEU A 163 -7.64 18.74 -9.91
CA LEU A 163 -8.24 19.52 -8.83
C LEU A 163 -8.33 21.03 -9.17
N PRO A 164 -9.38 21.73 -8.71
CA PRO A 164 -9.41 23.19 -8.71
C PRO A 164 -8.17 23.79 -8.04
N VAL A 165 -7.64 24.90 -8.57
CA VAL A 165 -6.34 25.48 -8.17
C VAL A 165 -6.14 25.61 -6.66
N LYS A 166 -7.17 26.03 -5.90
CA LYS A 166 -7.10 26.14 -4.43
C LYS A 166 -6.94 24.78 -3.74
N GLU A 167 -7.66 23.76 -4.22
CA GLU A 167 -7.63 22.41 -3.68
C GLU A 167 -6.33 21.68 -4.07
N LEU A 168 -5.79 21.96 -5.25
CA LEU A 168 -4.45 21.51 -5.67
C LEU A 168 -3.35 22.12 -4.79
N GLN A 169 -3.45 23.42 -4.48
CA GLN A 169 -2.52 24.10 -3.56
C GLN A 169 -2.60 23.51 -2.15
N GLU A 170 -3.82 23.26 -1.64
CA GLU A 170 -4.07 22.59 -0.36
C GLU A 170 -3.48 21.18 -0.34
N TYR A 171 -3.74 20.37 -1.38
CA TYR A 171 -3.21 19.01 -1.52
C TYR A 171 -1.67 18.97 -1.54
N ASN A 172 -1.04 19.82 -2.36
CA ASN A 172 0.41 19.88 -2.47
C ASN A 172 1.07 20.35 -1.16
N LYS A 173 0.44 21.29 -0.44
CA LYS A 173 0.89 21.69 0.89
C LYS A 173 0.75 20.56 1.91
N ILE A 174 -0.39 19.87 1.93
CA ILE A 174 -0.64 18.74 2.83
C ILE A 174 0.38 17.61 2.64
N LEU A 175 0.71 17.24 1.39
CA LEU A 175 1.77 16.26 1.12
C LEU A 175 3.13 16.71 1.67
N LEU A 176 3.54 17.95 1.37
CA LEU A 176 4.83 18.47 1.83
C LEU A 176 4.90 18.60 3.36
N ASP A 177 3.81 19.03 4.00
CA ASP A 177 3.71 19.12 5.46
C ASP A 177 3.82 17.72 6.11
N MET A 178 3.16 16.69 5.55
CA MET A 178 3.26 15.31 6.02
C MET A 178 4.66 14.72 5.83
N GLU A 179 5.28 14.92 4.66
CA GLU A 179 6.64 14.43 4.36
C GLU A 179 7.71 15.14 5.21
N THR A 180 7.58 16.45 5.41
CA THR A 180 8.43 17.22 6.34
C THR A 180 8.28 16.69 7.76
N THR A 181 7.03 16.56 8.24
CA THR A 181 6.72 16.07 9.60
C THR A 181 7.31 14.70 9.87
N TYR A 182 7.32 13.82 8.87
CA TYR A 182 7.98 12.52 8.98
C TYR A 182 9.51 12.63 9.04
N SER A 183 10.10 13.43 8.15
CA SER A 183 11.55 13.44 7.90
C SER A 183 12.37 14.17 8.97
N VAL A 184 11.82 15.22 9.59
CA VAL A 184 12.51 16.02 10.62
C VAL A 184 12.22 15.54 12.06
N ALA A 185 11.35 14.54 12.22
CA ALA A 185 10.96 14.07 13.54
C ALA A 185 12.08 13.39 14.32
N SER A 186 12.06 13.59 15.63
CA SER A 186 12.94 12.93 16.58
C SER A 186 12.17 12.47 17.83
N VAL A 187 12.76 11.53 18.57
CA VAL A 187 12.22 11.00 19.82
C VAL A 187 13.20 11.31 20.94
N CYS A 188 12.75 12.07 21.95
CA CYS A 188 13.62 12.59 22.99
C CYS A 188 13.54 11.76 24.28
N LEU A 189 14.69 11.45 24.84
CA LEU A 189 14.86 10.90 26.19
C LEU A 189 14.61 11.99 27.23
N ALA A 190 14.24 11.58 28.45
CA ALA A 190 13.97 12.50 29.57
C ALA A 190 15.17 13.36 29.99
N ASN A 191 16.38 13.03 29.54
CA ASN A 191 17.61 13.82 29.74
C ASN A 191 17.82 14.91 28.67
N GLY A 192 16.90 15.06 27.71
CA GLY A 192 16.99 16.04 26.61
C GLY A 192 17.73 15.55 25.36
N THR A 193 18.23 14.31 25.32
CA THR A 193 18.85 13.75 24.10
C THR A 193 17.77 13.31 23.12
N CYS A 194 17.75 13.85 21.90
CA CYS A 194 16.78 13.51 20.87
C CYS A 194 17.42 12.66 19.76
N LEU A 195 16.74 11.58 19.38
CA LEU A 195 17.20 10.58 18.40
C LEU A 195 16.36 10.70 17.11
N GLN A 196 16.99 10.75 15.94
CA GLN A 196 16.31 10.71 14.64
C GLN A 196 15.98 9.25 14.26
N LEU A 197 15.10 9.06 13.25
CA LEU A 197 14.84 7.71 12.72
C LEU A 197 16.11 7.06 12.16
N GLU A 198 16.86 7.82 11.35
CA GLU A 198 18.06 7.36 10.65
C GLU A 198 19.27 8.23 11.03
N PRO A 199 20.32 7.67 11.67
CA PRO A 199 20.52 6.24 11.98
C PRO A 199 19.95 5.78 13.33
N ASP A 200 19.65 6.71 14.26
CA ASP A 200 19.65 6.41 15.70
C ASP A 200 18.60 5.38 16.15
N LEU A 201 17.32 5.64 15.89
CA LEU A 201 16.23 4.73 16.29
C LEU A 201 16.25 3.44 15.47
N THR A 202 16.68 3.49 14.21
CA THR A 202 16.83 2.29 13.37
C THR A 202 17.92 1.37 13.94
N ASN A 203 19.08 1.91 14.31
CA ASN A 203 20.14 1.17 14.98
C ASN A 203 19.69 0.60 16.34
N LEU A 204 18.94 1.37 17.14
CA LEU A 204 18.39 0.90 18.42
C LEU A 204 17.44 -0.29 18.20
N MET A 205 16.50 -0.17 17.25
CA MET A 205 15.56 -1.25 16.91
C MET A 205 16.26 -2.50 16.35
N ALA A 206 17.35 -2.33 15.60
CA ALA A 206 18.13 -3.42 15.04
C ALA A 206 18.99 -4.15 16.09
N THR A 207 19.63 -3.41 17.01
CA THR A 207 20.70 -3.95 17.88
C THR A 207 20.28 -4.19 19.33
N SER A 208 19.29 -3.47 19.88
CA SER A 208 18.89 -3.69 21.28
C SER A 208 18.19 -5.04 21.45
N ARG A 209 18.41 -5.66 22.60
CA ARG A 209 17.86 -6.96 23.00
C ARG A 209 17.10 -6.88 24.33
N LYS A 210 16.74 -5.65 24.75
CA LYS A 210 15.97 -5.35 25.95
C LYS A 210 14.56 -4.90 25.55
N TYR A 211 13.55 -5.53 26.13
CA TYR A 211 12.13 -5.27 25.81
C TYR A 211 11.76 -3.78 25.96
N GLU A 212 12.10 -3.17 27.11
CA GLU A 212 11.72 -1.78 27.42
C GLU A 212 12.40 -0.72 26.53
N GLU A 213 13.65 -0.93 26.09
CA GLU A 213 14.33 0.01 25.18
C GLU A 213 13.70 -0.02 23.79
N LEU A 214 13.42 -1.23 23.28
CA LEU A 214 12.71 -1.43 22.02
C LEU A 214 11.28 -0.86 22.10
N LEU A 215 10.60 -1.02 23.23
CA LEU A 215 9.26 -0.47 23.45
C LEU A 215 9.29 1.06 23.45
N TRP A 216 10.22 1.68 24.18
CA TRP A 216 10.38 3.14 24.21
C TRP A 216 10.57 3.72 22.80
N ALA A 217 11.48 3.15 22.00
CA ALA A 217 11.74 3.62 20.64
C ALA A 217 10.51 3.41 19.72
N TRP A 218 9.90 2.23 19.79
CA TRP A 218 8.75 1.85 18.97
C TRP A 218 7.52 2.72 19.26
N GLN A 219 7.24 2.98 20.54
CA GLN A 219 6.11 3.80 20.98
C GLN A 219 6.40 5.29 20.72
N GLY A 220 7.56 5.79 21.14
CA GLY A 220 7.94 7.20 20.97
C GLY A 220 7.89 7.66 19.52
N TRP A 221 8.31 6.81 18.58
CA TRP A 221 8.21 7.11 17.14
C TRP A 221 6.75 7.25 16.67
N ARG A 222 5.84 6.40 17.15
CA ARG A 222 4.41 6.46 16.81
C ARG A 222 3.68 7.61 17.47
N ASP A 223 4.05 7.90 18.70
CA ASP A 223 3.47 8.98 19.49
C ASP A 223 3.92 10.35 18.97
N ASN A 224 5.16 10.50 18.49
CA ASN A 224 5.66 11.75 17.89
C ASN A 224 5.29 11.91 16.41
N VAL A 225 5.36 10.86 15.59
CA VAL A 225 5.13 10.96 14.13
C VAL A 225 3.72 10.57 13.75
N GLY A 226 3.29 9.36 14.13
CA GLY A 226 1.96 8.84 13.78
C GLY A 226 0.85 9.82 14.15
N ARG A 227 0.82 10.25 15.42
CA ARG A 227 -0.15 11.26 15.90
C ARG A 227 -0.05 12.60 15.16
N SER A 228 1.14 13.04 14.78
CA SER A 228 1.36 14.31 14.06
C SER A 228 0.91 14.26 12.59
N ILE A 229 0.85 13.09 11.96
CA ILE A 229 0.31 12.92 10.60
C ILE A 229 -1.23 12.88 10.59
N LEU A 230 -1.87 12.42 11.67
CA LEU A 230 -3.33 12.23 11.75
C LEU A 230 -4.19 13.47 11.38
N PRO A 231 -3.85 14.72 11.75
CA PRO A 231 -4.64 15.89 11.37
C PRO A 231 -4.72 16.13 9.86
N PHE A 232 -3.68 15.78 9.12
CA PHE A 232 -3.58 15.99 7.67
C PHE A 232 -4.29 14.90 6.86
N PHE A 233 -4.20 13.65 7.35
CA PHE A 233 -4.53 12.46 6.55
C PHE A 233 -5.98 12.40 6.03
N PRO A 234 -7.04 12.75 6.80
CA PRO A 234 -8.41 12.74 6.30
C PRO A 234 -8.63 13.69 5.12
N LYS A 235 -7.99 14.88 5.14
CA LYS A 235 -8.11 15.86 4.06
C LYS A 235 -7.31 15.47 2.83
N TYR A 236 -6.13 14.87 3.03
CA TYR A 236 -5.39 14.19 1.95
C TYR A 236 -6.26 13.12 1.25
N VAL A 237 -6.91 12.22 2.00
CA VAL A 237 -7.79 11.17 1.45
C VAL A 237 -8.98 11.79 0.69
N GLU A 238 -9.61 12.83 1.23
CA GLU A 238 -10.72 13.54 0.58
C GLU A 238 -10.31 14.13 -0.79
N LEU A 239 -9.23 14.90 -0.81
CA LEU A 239 -8.71 15.58 -2.00
C LEU A 239 -8.20 14.58 -3.04
N PHE A 240 -7.48 13.53 -2.62
CA PHE A 240 -6.94 12.56 -3.55
C PHE A 240 -8.04 11.73 -4.22
N ASN A 241 -9.02 11.28 -3.44
CA ASN A 241 -10.21 10.61 -3.97
C ASN A 241 -11.02 11.53 -4.89
N LYS A 242 -11.01 12.85 -4.67
CA LYS A 242 -11.64 13.83 -5.58
C LYS A 242 -10.87 13.93 -6.90
N ALA A 243 -9.54 13.99 -6.87
CA ALA A 243 -8.71 13.96 -8.07
C ALA A 243 -8.97 12.69 -8.89
N ALA A 244 -8.95 11.51 -8.27
CA ALA A 244 -9.21 10.23 -8.94
C ALA A 244 -10.57 10.22 -9.68
N ARG A 245 -11.64 10.70 -9.04
CA ARG A 245 -12.97 10.83 -9.67
C ARG A 245 -13.02 11.81 -10.84
N LEU A 246 -12.23 12.89 -10.81
CA LEU A 246 -12.13 13.85 -11.92
C LEU A 246 -11.34 13.28 -13.13
N ASN A 247 -10.68 12.14 -12.96
CA ASN A 247 -10.00 11.36 -14.00
C ASN A 247 -10.76 10.08 -14.39
N GLY A 248 -11.92 9.81 -13.79
CA GLY A 248 -12.80 8.70 -14.17
C GLY A 248 -12.67 7.42 -13.33
N TYR A 249 -11.82 7.41 -12.30
CA TYR A 249 -11.70 6.32 -11.33
C TYR A 249 -12.74 6.45 -10.21
N VAL A 250 -13.04 5.37 -9.48
CA VAL A 250 -13.98 5.44 -8.33
C VAL A 250 -13.34 6.10 -7.09
N ASP A 251 -12.08 5.80 -6.84
CA ASP A 251 -11.26 6.29 -5.73
C ASP A 251 -9.75 6.25 -6.08
N ALA A 252 -8.90 6.73 -5.18
CA ALA A 252 -7.45 6.77 -5.40
C ALA A 252 -6.78 5.38 -5.40
N GLY A 253 -7.38 4.38 -4.74
CA GLY A 253 -6.91 3.00 -4.79
C GLY A 253 -7.15 2.36 -6.16
N ASP A 254 -8.31 2.60 -6.77
CA ASP A 254 -8.62 2.21 -8.15
C ASP A 254 -7.63 2.83 -9.16
N SER A 255 -7.38 4.13 -9.05
CA SER A 255 -6.35 4.82 -9.83
C SER A 255 -4.97 4.15 -9.70
N TRP A 256 -4.51 3.88 -8.48
CA TRP A 256 -3.23 3.19 -8.23
C TRP A 256 -3.19 1.75 -8.79
N ARG A 257 -4.26 0.97 -8.64
CA ARG A 257 -4.34 -0.40 -9.16
C ARG A 257 -4.32 -0.43 -10.69
N SER A 258 -4.83 0.62 -11.35
CA SER A 258 -4.87 0.70 -12.81
C SER A 258 -3.49 0.67 -13.49
N MET A 259 -2.41 1.05 -12.79
CA MET A 259 -1.01 0.99 -13.27
C MET A 259 -0.53 -0.43 -13.59
N TYR A 260 -1.22 -1.47 -13.12
CA TYR A 260 -0.91 -2.87 -13.45
C TYR A 260 -1.67 -3.38 -14.69
N GLU A 261 -2.64 -2.61 -15.19
CA GLU A 261 -3.51 -2.95 -16.33
C GLU A 261 -4.18 -4.34 -16.22
N MET A 262 -4.42 -4.80 -14.99
CA MET A 262 -4.83 -6.17 -14.67
C MET A 262 -6.12 -6.18 -13.85
N PRO A 263 -7.28 -6.48 -14.46
CA PRO A 263 -8.57 -6.49 -13.76
C PRO A 263 -8.65 -7.51 -12.61
N SER A 264 -7.83 -8.57 -12.64
CA SER A 264 -7.74 -9.61 -11.62
C SER A 264 -6.78 -9.30 -10.47
N LEU A 265 -6.17 -8.10 -10.43
CA LEU A 265 -5.07 -7.77 -9.50
C LEU A 265 -5.30 -8.19 -8.05
N GLU A 266 -6.44 -7.85 -7.44
CA GLU A 266 -6.71 -8.21 -6.04
C GLU A 266 -6.81 -9.73 -5.81
N GLN A 267 -7.33 -10.48 -6.80
CA GLN A 267 -7.47 -11.94 -6.74
C GLN A 267 -6.12 -12.63 -6.90
N ASP A 268 -5.31 -12.18 -7.86
CA ASP A 268 -3.98 -12.74 -8.14
C ASP A 268 -3.02 -12.47 -6.97
N LEU A 269 -3.10 -11.29 -6.33
CA LEU A 269 -2.31 -10.96 -5.14
C LEU A 269 -2.71 -11.81 -3.92
N GLU A 270 -4.01 -12.01 -3.68
CA GLU A 270 -4.49 -12.90 -2.61
C GLU A 270 -4.02 -14.34 -2.87
N GLN A 271 -4.09 -14.84 -4.11
CA GLN A 271 -3.60 -16.18 -4.44
C GLN A 271 -2.10 -16.32 -4.15
N LEU A 272 -1.28 -15.36 -4.60
CA LEU A 272 0.17 -15.35 -4.33
C LEU A 272 0.47 -15.30 -2.81
N TYR A 273 -0.31 -14.54 -2.05
CA TYR A 273 -0.20 -14.50 -0.59
C TYR A 273 -0.52 -15.86 0.05
N GLN A 274 -1.58 -16.55 -0.40
CA GLN A 274 -1.95 -17.88 0.10
C GLN A 274 -0.93 -18.96 -0.29
N GLU A 275 -0.35 -18.90 -1.49
CA GLU A 275 0.74 -19.80 -1.92
C GLU A 275 1.99 -19.70 -1.02
N LEU A 276 2.29 -18.49 -0.51
CA LEU A 276 3.44 -18.22 0.36
C LEU A 276 3.15 -18.42 1.86
N GLN A 277 1.87 -18.50 2.25
CA GLN A 277 1.44 -18.65 3.64
C GLN A 277 2.09 -19.83 4.39
N PRO A 278 2.24 -21.06 3.83
CA PRO A 278 2.84 -22.19 4.54
C PRO A 278 4.27 -21.92 5.01
N LEU A 279 5.04 -21.17 4.22
CA LEU A 279 6.41 -20.79 4.54
C LEU A 279 6.45 -19.66 5.57
N TYR A 280 5.59 -18.64 5.44
CA TYR A 280 5.47 -17.57 6.44
C TYR A 280 5.05 -18.10 7.82
N LEU A 281 4.03 -18.97 7.90
CA LEU A 281 3.55 -19.51 9.18
C LEU A 281 4.61 -20.35 9.90
N ASN A 282 5.42 -21.10 9.15
CA ASN A 282 6.53 -21.88 9.72
C ASN A 282 7.67 -20.99 10.21
N LEU A 283 8.02 -19.93 9.47
CA LEU A 283 8.99 -18.92 9.89
C LEU A 283 8.52 -18.19 11.15
N HIS A 284 7.25 -17.74 11.17
CA HIS A 284 6.62 -17.05 12.30
C HIS A 284 6.66 -17.89 13.58
N ALA A 285 6.23 -19.16 13.52
CA ALA A 285 6.25 -20.06 14.68
C ALA A 285 7.68 -20.29 15.21
N TYR A 286 8.65 -20.52 14.32
CA TYR A 286 10.05 -20.69 14.68
C TYR A 286 10.63 -19.46 15.38
N VAL A 287 10.42 -18.27 14.79
CA VAL A 287 10.86 -16.98 15.36
C VAL A 287 10.18 -16.72 16.69
N ARG A 288 8.87 -17.01 16.82
CA ARG A 288 8.12 -16.86 18.08
C ARG A 288 8.69 -17.73 19.21
N ARG A 289 9.08 -18.98 18.95
CA ARG A 289 9.79 -19.83 19.95
C ARG A 289 11.11 -19.20 20.37
N ALA A 290 11.89 -18.66 19.43
CA ALA A 290 13.17 -18.03 19.72
C ALA A 290 13.01 -16.74 20.53
N LEU A 291 12.02 -15.91 20.22
CA LEU A 291 11.68 -14.72 21.00
C LEU A 291 11.17 -15.08 22.40
N HIS A 292 10.36 -16.13 22.55
CA HIS A 292 9.94 -16.66 23.85
C HIS A 292 11.15 -17.13 24.69
N ARG A 293 12.16 -17.77 24.08
CA ARG A 293 13.39 -18.18 24.77
C ARG A 293 14.19 -16.99 25.30
N HIS A 294 14.22 -15.86 24.58
CA HIS A 294 15.00 -14.67 24.94
C HIS A 294 14.25 -13.72 25.88
N TYR A 295 13.02 -13.33 25.52
CA TYR A 295 12.20 -12.35 26.27
C TYR A 295 11.30 -13.00 27.34
N GLY A 296 11.12 -14.32 27.31
CA GLY A 296 10.37 -15.07 28.32
C GLY A 296 8.84 -15.13 28.10
N PRO A 297 8.16 -16.04 28.82
CA PRO A 297 6.72 -16.34 28.66
C PRO A 297 5.78 -15.19 29.02
N GLN A 298 6.24 -14.20 29.80
CA GLN A 298 5.44 -13.02 30.15
C GLN A 298 5.27 -12.04 28.97
N HIS A 299 6.21 -12.09 28.01
CA HIS A 299 6.31 -11.14 26.91
C HIS A 299 5.98 -11.75 25.54
N VAL A 300 5.96 -13.09 25.41
CA VAL A 300 5.65 -13.80 24.16
C VAL A 300 4.81 -15.05 24.47
N ASN A 301 3.68 -15.21 23.80
CA ASN A 301 2.85 -16.43 23.88
C ASN A 301 3.13 -17.34 22.68
N LEU A 302 3.45 -18.61 22.93
CA LEU A 302 3.75 -19.61 21.89
C LEU A 302 2.56 -19.95 20.97
N GLU A 303 1.34 -19.56 21.32
CA GLU A 303 0.13 -19.72 20.50
C GLU A 303 -0.51 -18.37 20.09
N GLY A 304 0.12 -17.24 20.43
CA GLY A 304 -0.37 -15.89 20.20
C GLY A 304 0.38 -15.15 19.08
N PRO A 305 -0.03 -13.92 18.76
CA PRO A 305 0.73 -13.02 17.90
C PRO A 305 2.06 -12.57 18.55
N ILE A 306 3.04 -12.16 17.73
CA ILE A 306 4.32 -11.64 18.21
C ILE A 306 4.19 -10.12 18.51
N PRO A 307 4.76 -9.59 19.61
CA PRO A 307 4.79 -8.15 19.86
C PRO A 307 5.60 -7.41 18.78
N ALA A 308 4.98 -6.42 18.14
CA ALA A 308 5.45 -5.76 16.92
C ALA A 308 6.75 -4.91 17.02
N HIS A 309 7.44 -4.93 18.17
CA HIS A 309 8.67 -4.18 18.45
C HIS A 309 9.90 -5.10 18.62
N LEU A 310 9.72 -6.41 18.63
CA LEU A 310 10.79 -7.40 18.94
C LEU A 310 11.48 -7.98 17.69
N LEU A 311 11.27 -7.38 16.51
CA LEU A 311 11.61 -7.98 15.22
C LEU A 311 12.67 -7.18 14.45
N GLY A 312 13.59 -6.51 15.15
CA GLY A 312 14.80 -5.90 14.54
C GLY A 312 14.55 -4.67 13.67
N ASN A 313 13.31 -4.19 13.57
CA ASN A 313 12.90 -3.14 12.64
C ASN A 313 11.70 -2.36 13.22
N MET A 314 11.67 -1.04 12.99
CA MET A 314 10.63 -0.12 13.50
C MET A 314 9.19 -0.53 13.15
N TRP A 315 8.98 -1.20 12.01
CA TRP A 315 7.67 -1.66 11.54
C TRP A 315 7.49 -3.17 11.57
N ALA A 316 8.51 -3.95 11.95
CA ALA A 316 8.54 -5.40 11.80
C ALA A 316 8.21 -5.84 10.35
N GLN A 317 8.69 -5.09 9.35
CA GLN A 317 8.51 -5.41 7.93
C GLN A 317 9.53 -6.46 7.47
N THR A 318 10.74 -6.41 8.03
CA THR A 318 11.90 -7.25 7.77
C THR A 318 12.51 -7.59 9.13
N TRP A 319 12.94 -8.83 9.33
CA TRP A 319 13.28 -9.40 10.63
C TRP A 319 14.75 -9.85 10.70
N SER A 320 15.56 -9.66 9.66
CA SER A 320 16.90 -10.25 9.62
C SER A 320 17.91 -9.62 10.60
N ASN A 321 17.54 -8.51 11.24
CA ASN A 321 18.28 -7.87 12.32
C ASN A 321 18.12 -8.55 13.69
N ILE A 322 17.25 -9.58 13.83
CA ILE A 322 17.24 -10.50 14.99
C ILE A 322 17.86 -11.88 14.68
N TYR A 323 18.66 -11.97 13.62
CA TYR A 323 19.27 -13.23 13.17
C TYR A 323 20.10 -13.94 14.28
N ASP A 324 20.77 -13.17 15.14
CA ASP A 324 21.50 -13.64 16.33
C ASP A 324 20.60 -14.42 17.32
N LEU A 325 19.33 -14.06 17.46
CA LEU A 325 18.38 -14.75 18.33
C LEU A 325 17.83 -16.04 17.70
N VAL A 326 17.82 -16.12 16.38
CA VAL A 326 17.09 -17.12 15.59
C VAL A 326 17.99 -17.96 14.67
N VAL A 327 19.30 -17.91 14.87
CA VAL A 327 20.28 -18.66 14.06
C VAL A 327 20.04 -20.19 14.18
N PRO A 328 19.76 -20.89 13.05
CA PRO A 328 19.51 -22.34 13.04
C PRO A 328 20.65 -23.17 13.62
N PHE A 329 21.89 -22.87 13.21
CA PHE A 329 23.11 -23.56 13.60
C PHE A 329 24.13 -22.54 14.14
N PRO A 330 24.16 -22.27 15.47
CA PRO A 330 25.05 -21.28 16.07
C PRO A 330 26.55 -21.63 15.97
N SER A 331 26.86 -22.91 15.71
CA SER A 331 28.22 -23.45 15.52
C SER A 331 28.83 -23.11 14.16
N ALA A 332 28.00 -22.81 13.16
CA ALA A 332 28.48 -22.52 11.81
C ALA A 332 29.05 -21.09 11.70
N PRO A 333 30.04 -20.84 10.82
CA PRO A 333 30.60 -19.51 10.61
C PRO A 333 29.55 -18.46 10.23
N LYS A 334 29.69 -17.24 10.77
CA LYS A 334 28.86 -16.09 10.40
C LYS A 334 29.08 -15.70 8.94
N MET A 335 28.04 -15.17 8.30
CA MET A 335 28.06 -14.69 6.90
C MET A 335 27.95 -13.16 6.78
N ASP A 336 27.89 -12.43 7.89
CA ASP A 336 27.84 -10.97 7.88
C ASP A 336 29.19 -10.38 7.45
N ALA A 337 29.18 -9.68 6.32
CA ALA A 337 30.36 -9.04 5.74
C ALA A 337 30.78 -7.74 6.45
N THR A 338 29.95 -7.18 7.35
CA THR A 338 30.13 -5.84 7.92
C THR A 338 31.49 -5.64 8.61
N GLU A 339 31.93 -6.60 9.44
CA GLU A 339 33.26 -6.54 10.08
C GLU A 339 34.40 -6.54 9.05
N ALA A 340 34.26 -7.30 7.95
CA ALA A 340 35.24 -7.36 6.87
C ALA A 340 35.27 -6.06 6.06
N MET A 341 34.10 -5.48 5.74
CA MET A 341 33.97 -4.19 5.06
C MET A 341 34.68 -3.08 5.83
N ILE A 342 34.38 -2.95 7.13
CA ILE A 342 35.00 -1.93 8.01
C ILE A 342 36.52 -2.15 8.10
N LYS A 343 36.97 -3.40 8.34
CA LYS A 343 38.40 -3.73 8.46
C LYS A 343 39.19 -3.49 7.17
N GLN A 344 38.55 -3.60 6.01
CA GLN A 344 39.14 -3.32 4.69
C GLN A 344 39.01 -1.86 4.24
N GLY A 345 38.45 -0.98 5.08
CA GLY A 345 38.29 0.44 4.73
C GLY A 345 37.29 0.68 3.61
N TRP A 346 36.19 -0.07 3.56
CA TRP A 346 35.09 0.22 2.64
C TRP A 346 34.44 1.57 2.97
N THR A 347 33.90 2.21 1.93
CA THR A 347 33.21 3.49 2.00
C THR A 347 31.88 3.40 1.25
N PRO A 348 30.92 4.30 1.48
CA PRO A 348 29.70 4.39 0.69
C PRO A 348 29.97 4.41 -0.82
N ARG A 349 30.94 5.23 -1.27
CA ARG A 349 31.34 5.29 -2.68
C ARG A 349 31.75 3.93 -3.23
N ARG A 350 32.59 3.18 -2.49
CA ARG A 350 33.03 1.85 -2.90
C ARG A 350 31.85 0.88 -3.02
N MET A 351 30.87 0.95 -2.12
CA MET A 351 29.68 0.08 -2.19
C MET A 351 28.87 0.30 -3.49
N PHE A 352 28.75 1.54 -3.95
CA PHE A 352 28.16 1.86 -5.25
C PHE A 352 29.07 1.49 -6.43
N GLU A 353 30.39 1.61 -6.30
CA GLU A 353 31.36 1.18 -7.34
C GLU A 353 31.28 -0.33 -7.56
N GLU A 354 31.19 -1.14 -6.50
CA GLU A 354 31.02 -2.60 -6.64
C GLU A 354 29.65 -2.97 -7.21
N ALA A 355 28.61 -2.18 -6.94
CA ALA A 355 27.32 -2.33 -7.62
C ALA A 355 27.44 -2.05 -9.13
N ASP A 356 28.02 -0.91 -9.54
CA ASP A 356 28.28 -0.60 -10.96
C ASP A 356 29.15 -1.67 -11.65
N ASN A 357 30.15 -2.20 -10.95
CA ASN A 357 30.94 -3.35 -11.38
C ASN A 357 30.06 -4.61 -11.60
N PHE A 358 29.07 -4.88 -10.74
CA PHE A 358 28.14 -5.98 -10.95
C PHE A 358 27.31 -5.78 -12.22
N PHE A 359 26.64 -4.62 -12.39
CA PHE A 359 25.80 -4.34 -13.55
C PHE A 359 26.60 -4.40 -14.87
N THR A 360 27.78 -3.79 -14.91
CA THR A 360 28.69 -3.86 -16.07
C THR A 360 29.25 -5.26 -16.32
N SER A 361 29.43 -6.09 -15.27
CA SER A 361 29.78 -7.51 -15.42
C SER A 361 28.73 -8.27 -16.24
N LEU A 362 27.44 -7.92 -16.14
CA LEU A 362 26.36 -8.50 -16.94
C LEU A 362 26.33 -7.94 -18.38
N GLY A 363 27.15 -6.94 -18.71
CA GLY A 363 27.07 -6.22 -19.99
C GLY A 363 25.94 -5.21 -20.05
N LEU A 364 25.46 -4.76 -18.89
CA LEU A 364 24.57 -3.62 -18.77
C LEU A 364 25.38 -2.31 -18.81
N LEU A 365 24.73 -1.17 -18.58
CA LEU A 365 25.32 0.15 -18.80
C LEU A 365 26.02 0.64 -17.52
N PRO A 366 27.26 1.18 -17.59
CA PRO A 366 27.86 1.86 -16.44
C PRO A 366 27.08 3.14 -16.13
N VAL A 367 27.00 3.52 -14.86
CA VAL A 367 26.44 4.82 -14.47
C VAL A 367 27.31 5.98 -15.00
N PRO A 368 26.72 7.11 -15.44
CA PRO A 368 27.48 8.18 -16.09
C PRO A 368 28.38 8.94 -15.10
N PRO A 369 29.44 9.63 -15.56
CA PRO A 369 30.28 10.48 -14.69
C PRO A 369 29.49 11.54 -13.89
N GLU A 370 28.35 12.00 -14.43
CA GLU A 370 27.45 12.95 -13.77
C GLU A 370 26.78 12.39 -12.51
N PHE A 371 26.45 11.08 -12.50
CA PHE A 371 25.89 10.39 -11.33
C PHE A 371 26.84 10.51 -10.12
N TRP A 372 28.13 10.25 -10.33
CA TRP A 372 29.15 10.31 -9.28
C TRP A 372 29.41 11.72 -8.73
N ASN A 373 29.16 12.74 -9.54
CA ASN A 373 29.39 14.14 -9.18
C ASN A 373 28.20 14.77 -8.45
N LYS A 374 26.97 14.25 -8.67
CA LYS A 374 25.72 14.88 -8.20
C LYS A 374 24.94 14.07 -7.16
N SER A 375 25.21 12.77 -7.00
CA SER A 375 24.49 11.92 -6.03
C SER A 375 24.85 12.24 -4.58
N MET A 376 23.90 12.06 -3.67
CA MET A 376 24.11 12.13 -2.22
C MET A 376 24.22 10.71 -1.68
N LEU A 377 25.43 10.16 -1.69
CA LEU A 377 25.71 8.77 -1.33
C LEU A 377 25.98 8.55 0.16
N GLU A 378 26.03 9.61 0.97
CA GLU A 378 26.20 9.58 2.43
C GLU A 378 25.51 10.78 3.08
N LYS A 379 25.24 10.73 4.40
CA LYS A 379 24.57 11.81 5.13
C LYS A 379 25.52 13.03 5.25
N PRO A 380 25.13 14.24 4.79
CA PRO A 380 25.97 15.42 4.92
C PRO A 380 26.33 15.77 6.38
N THR A 381 27.58 16.15 6.62
CA THR A 381 28.09 16.54 7.95
C THR A 381 28.14 18.05 8.15
N ASP A 382 27.56 18.84 7.24
CA ASP A 382 27.57 20.31 7.23
C ASP A 382 26.36 20.95 7.93
N GLY A 383 25.55 20.13 8.62
CA GLY A 383 24.41 20.58 9.41
C GLY A 383 23.10 20.73 8.63
N ARG A 384 23.06 20.36 7.34
CA ARG A 384 21.81 20.32 6.57
C ARG A 384 20.88 19.18 6.99
N GLU A 385 19.59 19.47 7.02
CA GLU A 385 18.54 18.47 7.12
C GLU A 385 18.25 17.88 5.73
N VAL A 386 18.09 16.55 5.66
CA VAL A 386 17.88 15.81 4.40
C VAL A 386 16.87 14.68 4.61
N VAL A 387 16.16 14.29 3.55
CA VAL A 387 15.36 13.07 3.55
C VAL A 387 16.30 11.89 3.38
N CYS A 388 16.62 11.15 4.46
CA CYS A 388 17.64 10.10 4.39
C CYS A 388 17.22 8.82 3.63
N HIS A 389 15.91 8.53 3.56
CA HIS A 389 15.37 7.32 2.94
C HIS A 389 15.90 7.11 1.51
N ALA A 390 16.41 5.92 1.22
CA ALA A 390 17.02 5.58 -0.08
C ALA A 390 16.05 5.86 -1.25
N SER A 391 16.60 6.35 -2.36
CA SER A 391 15.84 6.69 -3.57
C SER A 391 16.75 7.00 -4.76
N ALA A 392 16.35 6.53 -5.93
CA ALA A 392 16.94 6.85 -7.23
C ALA A 392 16.06 7.85 -8.02
N TRP A 393 16.71 8.74 -8.76
CA TRP A 393 16.09 9.89 -9.42
C TRP A 393 16.48 9.97 -10.91
N ASP A 394 15.49 10.01 -11.80
CA ASP A 394 15.61 10.38 -13.23
C ASP A 394 15.27 11.86 -13.38
N PHE A 395 16.16 12.63 -14.02
CA PHE A 395 15.96 14.06 -14.29
C PHE A 395 15.40 14.31 -15.71
N TYR A 396 14.90 13.27 -16.37
CA TYR A 396 14.15 13.25 -17.64
C TYR A 396 14.89 13.79 -18.88
N ASN A 397 16.16 14.16 -18.75
CA ASN A 397 17.02 14.64 -19.84
C ASN A 397 17.87 13.52 -20.49
N GLY A 398 17.77 12.29 -19.99
CA GLY A 398 18.49 11.11 -20.50
C GLY A 398 19.99 11.08 -20.21
N LYS A 399 20.48 11.89 -19.26
CA LYS A 399 21.90 12.01 -18.89
C LYS A 399 22.14 12.06 -17.39
N ASP A 400 21.31 12.83 -16.68
CA ASP A 400 21.43 13.10 -15.26
C ASP A 400 20.52 12.13 -14.49
N PHE A 401 21.17 11.24 -13.73
CA PHE A 401 20.54 10.24 -12.87
C PHE A 401 21.29 10.27 -11.54
N ARG A 402 20.59 10.21 -10.40
CA ARG A 402 21.19 10.39 -9.06
C ARG A 402 20.60 9.42 -8.04
N ILE A 403 21.40 9.05 -7.02
CA ILE A 403 20.91 8.35 -5.82
C ILE A 403 21.04 9.28 -4.60
N LYS A 404 20.04 9.22 -3.72
CA LYS A 404 20.00 9.90 -2.42
C LYS A 404 19.79 8.88 -1.30
N GLN A 405 20.87 8.49 -0.62
CA GLN A 405 20.88 7.51 0.48
C GLN A 405 21.84 7.96 1.58
N CYS A 406 21.42 7.90 2.84
CA CYS A 406 22.28 8.13 4.01
C CYS A 406 23.10 6.86 4.37
N THR A 407 23.90 6.38 3.41
CA THR A 407 24.53 5.05 3.44
C THR A 407 25.47 4.83 4.62
N ALA A 408 25.31 3.70 5.30
CA ALA A 408 26.25 3.21 6.32
C ALA A 408 27.10 2.04 5.78
N VAL A 409 28.34 1.87 6.28
CA VAL A 409 29.24 0.79 5.80
C VAL A 409 28.88 -0.54 6.48
N ASN A 410 27.90 -1.24 5.93
CA ASN A 410 27.43 -2.55 6.39
C ASN A 410 26.83 -3.38 5.23
N MET A 411 26.51 -4.65 5.50
CA MET A 411 25.97 -5.58 4.49
C MET A 411 24.52 -5.26 4.04
N GLU A 412 23.68 -4.70 4.91
CA GLU A 412 22.30 -4.28 4.58
C GLU A 412 22.31 -3.14 3.56
N ASP A 413 23.09 -2.09 3.83
CA ASP A 413 23.27 -0.95 2.93
C ASP A 413 24.00 -1.30 1.62
N LEU A 414 24.85 -2.34 1.61
CA LEU A 414 25.44 -2.87 0.37
C LEU A 414 24.36 -3.49 -0.54
N VAL A 415 23.38 -4.17 0.05
CA VAL A 415 22.20 -4.68 -0.67
C VAL A 415 21.33 -3.53 -1.16
N VAL A 416 21.10 -2.49 -0.35
CA VAL A 416 20.35 -1.29 -0.76
C VAL A 416 21.07 -0.54 -1.90
N ALA A 417 22.40 -0.44 -1.88
CA ALA A 417 23.16 0.19 -2.97
C ALA A 417 22.95 -0.53 -4.32
N HIS A 418 22.86 -1.87 -4.32
CA HIS A 418 22.51 -2.65 -5.51
C HIS A 418 21.04 -2.48 -5.92
N HIS A 419 20.12 -2.34 -4.95
CA HIS A 419 18.71 -2.04 -5.21
C HIS A 419 18.57 -0.72 -6.00
N GLU A 420 19.16 0.36 -5.47
CA GLU A 420 19.06 1.71 -6.03
C GLU A 420 19.78 1.84 -7.39
N ILE A 421 20.95 1.21 -7.58
CA ILE A 421 21.58 1.17 -8.90
C ILE A 421 20.72 0.39 -9.91
N GLY A 422 19.90 -0.57 -9.46
CA GLY A 422 18.91 -1.23 -10.30
C GLY A 422 17.85 -0.29 -10.88
N HIS A 423 17.43 0.72 -10.11
CA HIS A 423 16.57 1.79 -10.63
C HIS A 423 17.31 2.66 -11.65
N ILE A 424 18.53 3.11 -11.35
CA ILE A 424 19.38 3.89 -12.28
C ILE A 424 19.61 3.11 -13.58
N GLN A 425 19.80 1.79 -13.49
CA GLN A 425 19.94 0.92 -14.65
C GLN A 425 18.67 0.89 -15.49
N TYR A 426 17.48 0.84 -14.88
CA TYR A 426 16.21 0.94 -15.61
C TYR A 426 16.10 2.28 -16.34
N PHE A 427 16.42 3.39 -15.64
CA PHE A 427 16.42 4.75 -16.20
C PHE A 427 17.29 4.84 -17.46
N MET A 428 18.52 4.34 -17.39
CA MET A 428 19.46 4.36 -18.52
C MET A 428 19.03 3.49 -19.71
N GLN A 429 18.23 2.44 -19.50
CA GLN A 429 17.79 1.53 -20.57
C GLN A 429 16.59 2.08 -21.35
N TYR A 430 15.67 2.78 -20.69
CA TYR A 430 14.49 3.36 -21.34
C TYR A 430 14.63 4.84 -21.72
N LYS A 431 15.77 5.48 -21.46
CA LYS A 431 15.99 6.93 -21.65
C LYS A 431 15.65 7.48 -23.04
N ASP A 432 15.68 6.63 -24.07
CA ASP A 432 15.40 7.02 -25.46
C ASP A 432 13.93 6.83 -25.86
N LEU A 433 13.08 6.33 -24.94
CA LEU A 433 11.62 6.36 -25.09
C LEU A 433 11.05 7.76 -24.81
N PRO A 434 9.84 8.07 -25.33
CA PRO A 434 9.07 9.20 -24.86
C PRO A 434 8.87 9.14 -23.34
N VAL A 435 8.88 10.29 -22.64
CA VAL A 435 8.78 10.35 -21.17
C VAL A 435 7.52 9.69 -20.62
N THR A 436 6.43 9.65 -21.40
CA THR A 436 5.19 8.92 -21.10
C THR A 436 5.40 7.41 -20.87
N PHE A 437 6.52 6.84 -21.35
CA PHE A 437 6.89 5.44 -21.19
C PHE A 437 8.17 5.18 -20.40
N ARG A 438 8.78 6.24 -19.82
CA ARG A 438 9.95 6.12 -18.93
C ARG A 438 9.52 5.72 -17.52
N GLU A 439 8.94 4.53 -17.44
CA GLU A 439 8.47 3.86 -16.23
C GLU A 439 8.76 2.36 -16.36
N GLY A 440 8.73 1.62 -15.25
CA GLY A 440 8.82 0.16 -15.29
C GLY A 440 7.60 -0.46 -15.98
N ALA A 441 7.73 -1.68 -16.53
CA ALA A 441 6.64 -2.32 -17.29
C ALA A 441 5.34 -2.43 -16.47
N ASN A 442 5.47 -2.62 -15.16
CA ASN A 442 4.56 -2.12 -14.13
C ASN A 442 5.41 -1.63 -12.93
N PRO A 443 4.83 -0.99 -11.90
CA PRO A 443 5.62 -0.47 -10.77
C PRO A 443 6.48 -1.53 -10.06
N GLY A 444 5.99 -2.77 -9.92
CA GLY A 444 6.74 -3.85 -9.28
C GLY A 444 7.97 -4.33 -10.07
N PHE A 445 8.01 -4.14 -11.40
CA PHE A 445 9.23 -4.41 -12.18
C PHE A 445 10.37 -3.47 -11.78
N HIS A 446 10.07 -2.20 -11.51
CA HIS A 446 11.09 -1.21 -11.18
C HIS A 446 11.81 -1.54 -9.87
N GLU A 447 11.02 -1.97 -8.89
CA GLU A 447 11.44 -2.46 -7.56
C GLU A 447 12.14 -3.82 -7.61
N ALA A 448 11.89 -4.65 -8.63
CA ALA A 448 12.42 -6.01 -8.71
C ALA A 448 13.83 -6.08 -9.33
N ILE A 449 14.17 -5.21 -10.28
CA ILE A 449 15.44 -5.29 -11.02
C ILE A 449 16.66 -5.19 -10.09
N GLY A 450 16.66 -4.22 -9.17
CA GLY A 450 17.74 -4.09 -8.19
C GLY A 450 17.79 -5.26 -7.20
N ASP A 451 16.63 -5.70 -6.71
CA ASP A 451 16.51 -6.83 -5.79
C ASP A 451 17.00 -8.16 -6.37
N VAL A 452 16.81 -8.42 -7.67
CA VAL A 452 17.32 -9.62 -8.37
C VAL A 452 18.84 -9.74 -8.27
N LEU A 453 19.56 -8.61 -8.40
CA LEU A 453 21.01 -8.60 -8.30
C LEU A 453 21.43 -8.74 -6.84
N ALA A 454 20.74 -8.07 -5.91
CA ALA A 454 20.97 -8.25 -4.47
C ALA A 454 20.85 -9.72 -4.00
N LEU A 455 19.96 -10.53 -4.60
CA LEU A 455 19.90 -11.98 -4.33
C LEU A 455 21.21 -12.71 -4.67
N SER A 456 21.88 -12.32 -5.76
CA SER A 456 23.17 -12.91 -6.18
C SER A 456 24.33 -12.37 -5.34
N VAL A 457 24.35 -11.06 -5.08
CA VAL A 457 25.36 -10.36 -4.26
C VAL A 457 25.40 -10.91 -2.82
N SER A 458 24.24 -11.26 -2.27
CA SER A 458 24.11 -11.81 -0.93
C SER A 458 24.66 -13.23 -0.79
N THR A 459 24.98 -13.93 -1.90
CA THR A 459 25.46 -15.31 -1.82
C THR A 459 26.87 -15.38 -1.22
N PRO A 460 27.18 -16.41 -0.41
CA PRO A 460 28.53 -16.61 0.10
C PRO A 460 29.61 -16.72 -0.99
N LYS A 461 29.25 -17.26 -2.16
CA LYS A 461 30.11 -17.30 -3.35
C LYS A 461 30.47 -15.90 -3.85
N HIS A 462 29.48 -15.02 -3.99
CA HIS A 462 29.74 -13.66 -4.45
C HIS A 462 30.57 -12.87 -3.43
N LEU A 463 30.19 -12.93 -2.14
CA LEU A 463 30.91 -12.26 -1.05
C LEU A 463 32.37 -12.75 -0.93
N TYR A 464 32.64 -14.03 -1.22
CA TYR A 464 34.00 -14.55 -1.34
C TYR A 464 34.77 -13.93 -2.51
N ASN A 465 34.16 -13.85 -3.71
CA ASN A 465 34.79 -13.27 -4.90
C ASN A 465 35.20 -11.79 -4.71
N ILE A 466 34.43 -11.02 -3.94
CA ILE A 466 34.75 -9.62 -3.58
C ILE A 466 35.56 -9.48 -2.27
N ASN A 467 36.18 -10.58 -1.80
CA ASN A 467 37.02 -10.68 -0.60
C ASN A 467 36.34 -10.30 0.73
N LEU A 468 35.01 -10.34 0.81
CA LEU A 468 34.25 -10.08 2.04
C LEU A 468 34.05 -11.33 2.91
N LEU A 469 34.16 -12.53 2.34
CA LEU A 469 34.24 -13.80 3.08
C LEU A 469 35.55 -14.55 2.79
N SER A 470 35.99 -15.40 3.72
CA SER A 470 37.21 -16.20 3.62
C SER A 470 37.04 -17.55 2.92
N SER A 471 35.81 -17.94 2.60
CA SER A 471 35.47 -19.15 1.83
C SER A 471 34.12 -18.99 1.15
N GLU A 472 33.91 -19.66 0.00
CA GLU A 472 32.60 -19.76 -0.66
C GLU A 472 31.51 -20.46 0.18
N GLY A 473 31.87 -21.05 1.33
CA GLY A 473 30.97 -21.79 2.21
C GLY A 473 30.52 -23.12 1.61
N GLY A 474 29.26 -23.50 1.86
CA GLY A 474 28.61 -24.63 1.19
C GLY A 474 28.32 -25.86 2.06
N GLY A 475 28.53 -25.79 3.38
CA GLY A 475 28.01 -26.80 4.31
C GLY A 475 26.50 -26.64 4.55
N TYR A 476 25.78 -27.75 4.77
CA TYR A 476 24.33 -27.74 5.01
C TYR A 476 23.90 -26.77 6.12
N GLU A 477 24.65 -26.70 7.23
CA GLU A 477 24.38 -25.75 8.32
C GLU A 477 24.47 -24.29 7.86
N GLN A 478 25.47 -23.95 7.03
CA GLN A 478 25.63 -22.62 6.45
C GLN A 478 24.51 -22.30 5.45
N ASP A 479 24.10 -23.26 4.62
CA ASP A 479 23.02 -23.08 3.63
C ASP A 479 21.68 -22.78 4.32
N ILE A 480 21.34 -23.53 5.39
CA ILE A 480 20.13 -23.28 6.18
C ILE A 480 20.24 -21.95 6.94
N ASN A 481 21.41 -21.64 7.50
CA ASN A 481 21.70 -20.34 8.12
C ASN A 481 21.52 -19.17 7.13
N PHE A 482 21.92 -19.34 5.87
CA PHE A 482 21.80 -18.33 4.81
C PHE A 482 20.33 -18.14 4.42
N LEU A 483 19.65 -19.26 4.12
CA LEU A 483 18.23 -19.23 3.78
C LEU A 483 17.39 -18.62 4.90
N MET A 484 17.72 -18.88 6.18
CA MET A 484 17.06 -18.22 7.31
C MET A 484 17.26 -16.70 7.27
N LYS A 485 18.51 -16.21 7.15
CA LYS A 485 18.81 -14.76 7.04
C LYS A 485 18.00 -14.13 5.88
N MET A 486 17.96 -14.79 4.72
CA MET A 486 17.19 -14.33 3.56
C MET A 486 15.67 -14.38 3.77
N ALA A 487 15.14 -15.40 4.44
CA ALA A 487 13.69 -15.54 4.69
C ALA A 487 13.19 -14.53 5.72
N LEU A 488 14.00 -14.21 6.73
CA LEU A 488 13.69 -13.15 7.70
C LEU A 488 13.46 -11.79 7.05
N ASP A 489 14.00 -11.53 5.85
CA ASP A 489 13.63 -10.35 5.06
C ASP A 489 12.56 -10.68 4.02
N LYS A 490 12.86 -11.58 3.09
CA LYS A 490 12.06 -11.80 1.89
C LYS A 490 10.71 -12.47 2.16
N ILE A 491 10.60 -13.35 3.15
CA ILE A 491 9.32 -14.00 3.51
C ILE A 491 8.55 -13.19 4.55
N ALA A 492 9.23 -12.60 5.54
CA ALA A 492 8.59 -11.77 6.56
C ALA A 492 7.86 -10.54 5.97
N PHE A 493 8.40 -10.00 4.88
CA PHE A 493 7.91 -8.80 4.22
C PHE A 493 6.67 -9.03 3.34
N ILE A 494 6.39 -10.26 2.89
CA ILE A 494 5.21 -10.59 2.07
C ILE A 494 3.89 -10.16 2.74
N PRO A 495 3.55 -10.61 3.97
CA PRO A 495 2.31 -10.17 4.62
C PRO A 495 2.30 -8.68 4.99
N PHE A 496 3.46 -8.07 5.25
CA PHE A 496 3.54 -6.62 5.49
C PHE A 496 3.22 -5.82 4.23
N SER A 497 3.86 -6.15 3.11
CA SER A 497 3.65 -5.44 1.85
C SER A 497 2.25 -5.63 1.29
N TYR A 498 1.64 -6.79 1.53
CA TYR A 498 0.23 -7.01 1.24
C TYR A 498 -0.70 -6.14 2.09
N LEU A 499 -0.52 -6.12 3.42
CA LEU A 499 -1.48 -5.44 4.32
C LEU A 499 -1.50 -3.92 4.19
N VAL A 500 -0.39 -3.29 3.81
CA VAL A 500 -0.28 -1.82 3.74
C VAL A 500 -1.25 -1.25 2.70
N ASP A 501 -1.31 -1.83 1.50
CA ASP A 501 -2.22 -1.37 0.46
C ASP A 501 -3.63 -1.96 0.60
N GLN A 502 -3.78 -3.16 1.18
CA GLN A 502 -5.10 -3.63 1.64
C GLN A 502 -5.74 -2.68 2.65
N TRP A 503 -4.95 -2.05 3.53
CA TRP A 503 -5.44 -0.98 4.41
C TRP A 503 -5.75 0.30 3.63
N ARG A 504 -4.83 0.79 2.78
CA ARG A 504 -5.04 2.04 2.04
C ARG A 504 -6.17 1.99 1.03
N TRP A 505 -6.34 0.90 0.30
CA TRP A 505 -7.47 0.71 -0.62
C TRP A 505 -8.81 0.81 0.12
N ARG A 506 -8.92 0.13 1.26
CA ARG A 506 -10.10 0.21 2.14
C ARG A 506 -10.29 1.59 2.79
N VAL A 507 -9.25 2.41 2.91
CA VAL A 507 -9.39 3.84 3.29
C VAL A 507 -9.89 4.68 2.12
N PHE A 508 -9.39 4.45 0.90
CA PHE A 508 -9.78 5.20 -0.28
C PHE A 508 -11.22 4.88 -0.70
N ASP A 509 -11.64 3.62 -0.68
CA ASP A 509 -13.03 3.20 -0.94
C ASP A 509 -14.02 3.55 0.21
N LYS A 510 -13.48 3.99 1.36
CA LYS A 510 -14.17 4.39 2.61
C LYS A 510 -14.73 3.26 3.47
N SER A 511 -14.36 2.01 3.23
CA SER A 511 -14.60 0.87 4.15
C SER A 511 -13.91 1.06 5.51
N ILE A 512 -12.86 1.87 5.57
CA ILE A 512 -12.18 2.35 6.77
C ILE A 512 -12.26 3.88 6.79
N THR A 513 -12.75 4.44 7.89
CA THR A 513 -12.92 5.87 8.10
C THR A 513 -11.94 6.37 9.18
N LYS A 514 -11.88 7.69 9.39
CA LYS A 514 -10.95 8.28 10.39
C LYS A 514 -11.20 7.78 11.81
N GLU A 515 -12.41 7.32 12.11
CA GLU A 515 -12.81 6.77 13.40
C GLU A 515 -12.19 5.39 13.69
N ASN A 516 -11.85 4.60 12.65
CA ASN A 516 -11.32 3.24 12.79
C ASN A 516 -9.98 2.99 12.06
N TYR A 517 -9.33 4.00 11.48
CA TYR A 517 -8.00 3.91 10.83
C TYR A 517 -7.02 3.00 11.57
N ASN A 518 -6.77 3.28 12.86
CA ASN A 518 -5.75 2.55 13.62
C ASN A 518 -6.23 1.16 14.08
N GLN A 519 -7.53 1.00 14.34
CA GLN A 519 -8.14 -0.27 14.74
C GLN A 519 -8.07 -1.27 13.59
N GLU A 520 -8.45 -0.85 12.39
CA GLU A 520 -8.39 -1.67 11.18
C GLU A 520 -6.96 -1.95 10.72
N TRP A 521 -6.03 -1.01 10.92
CA TRP A 521 -4.60 -1.27 10.75
C TRP A 521 -4.14 -2.44 11.63
N TRP A 522 -4.47 -2.42 12.92
CA TRP A 522 -4.10 -3.51 13.83
C TRP A 522 -4.85 -4.83 13.56
N SER A 523 -6.11 -4.77 13.13
CA SER A 523 -6.84 -5.94 12.63
C SER A 523 -6.13 -6.61 11.45
N LEU A 524 -5.59 -5.83 10.50
CA LEU A 524 -4.85 -6.36 9.36
C LEU A 524 -3.43 -6.84 9.73
N ARG A 525 -2.74 -6.14 10.64
CA ARG A 525 -1.46 -6.58 11.24
C ARG A 525 -1.60 -7.94 11.94
N LEU A 526 -2.70 -8.14 12.67
CA LEU A 526 -3.04 -9.42 13.27
C LEU A 526 -3.44 -10.47 12.22
N LYS A 527 -4.30 -10.13 11.25
CA LYS A 527 -4.81 -11.06 10.22
C LYS A 527 -3.70 -11.62 9.34
N TYR A 528 -2.78 -10.78 8.86
CA TYR A 528 -1.79 -11.18 7.85
C TYR A 528 -0.41 -11.49 8.44
N GLN A 529 0.08 -10.71 9.41
CA GLN A 529 1.39 -10.97 10.01
C GLN A 529 1.33 -11.74 11.33
N GLY A 530 0.19 -11.80 12.01
CA GLY A 530 0.15 -12.36 13.37
C GLY A 530 0.99 -11.54 14.34
N LEU A 531 0.87 -10.20 14.27
CA LEU A 531 1.53 -9.26 15.16
C LEU A 531 0.51 -8.48 16.00
N CYS A 532 0.87 -8.21 17.26
CA CYS A 532 0.08 -7.38 18.17
C CYS A 532 0.86 -6.12 18.58
N PRO A 533 0.17 -5.02 18.95
CA PRO A 533 0.84 -3.88 19.54
C PRO A 533 1.31 -4.26 20.97
N PRO A 534 2.48 -3.78 21.43
CA PRO A 534 3.00 -4.09 22.77
C PRO A 534 2.38 -3.26 23.90
N VAL A 535 1.69 -2.18 23.55
CA VAL A 535 0.89 -1.30 24.41
C VAL A 535 -0.49 -1.12 23.79
N ALA A 536 -1.48 -0.70 24.60
CA ALA A 536 -2.80 -0.40 24.05
C ALA A 536 -2.72 0.79 23.08
N ARG A 537 -3.61 0.83 22.08
CA ARG A 537 -3.72 2.00 21.19
C ARG A 537 -5.01 2.76 21.50
N SER A 538 -4.88 4.07 21.56
CA SER A 538 -5.90 5.06 21.83
C SER A 538 -6.54 5.58 20.53
N GLN A 539 -7.61 6.38 20.65
CA GLN A 539 -8.26 7.02 19.50
C GLN A 539 -7.35 8.02 18.77
N GLY A 540 -6.41 8.65 19.48
CA GLY A 540 -5.48 9.63 18.90
C GLY A 540 -4.31 9.02 18.13
N ASP A 541 -4.15 7.70 18.17
CA ASP A 541 -3.03 7.01 17.53
C ASP A 541 -3.28 6.77 16.04
N PHE A 542 -2.24 7.00 15.24
CA PHE A 542 -2.25 6.75 13.80
C PHE A 542 -0.92 6.11 13.38
N ASP A 543 -0.78 4.84 13.76
CA ASP A 543 0.41 4.04 13.52
C ASP A 543 0.77 3.86 12.02
N PRO A 544 -0.17 3.89 11.04
CA PRO A 544 0.17 3.98 9.62
C PRO A 544 1.03 5.21 9.29
N GLY A 545 0.73 6.37 9.86
CA GLY A 545 1.48 7.62 9.63
C GLY A 545 2.94 7.55 10.05
N ALA A 546 3.30 6.60 10.92
CA ALA A 546 4.68 6.36 11.35
C ALA A 546 5.51 5.55 10.34
N LYS A 547 4.99 5.21 9.14
CA LYS A 547 5.71 4.53 8.05
C LYS A 547 5.77 5.42 6.80
N PHE A 548 6.98 5.82 6.38
CA PHE A 548 7.30 6.78 5.28
C PHE A 548 6.31 6.82 4.11
N HIS A 549 6.03 5.65 3.51
CA HIS A 549 5.18 5.52 2.33
C HIS A 549 3.74 6.00 2.52
N ILE A 550 3.25 6.13 3.76
CA ILE A 550 1.92 6.66 4.09
C ILE A 550 1.87 8.20 3.97
N PRO A 551 2.65 9.01 4.72
CA PRO A 551 2.70 10.46 4.54
C PRO A 551 3.25 10.89 3.18
N SER A 552 4.26 10.21 2.62
CA SER A 552 4.80 10.53 1.28
C SER A 552 3.95 9.99 0.11
N SER A 553 2.76 9.42 0.37
CA SER A 553 1.80 9.01 -0.66
C SER A 553 2.35 8.02 -1.72
N VAL A 554 3.30 7.16 -1.36
CA VAL A 554 3.93 6.20 -2.28
C VAL A 554 3.19 4.85 -2.26
N PRO A 555 2.62 4.34 -3.38
CA PRO A 555 1.99 3.01 -3.47
C PRO A 555 2.91 1.88 -2.98
N TYR A 556 2.37 0.87 -2.28
CA TYR A 556 3.16 -0.16 -1.58
C TYR A 556 3.06 -1.55 -2.21
N ILE A 557 1.99 -1.85 -2.95
CA ILE A 557 1.80 -3.16 -3.58
C ILE A 557 2.90 -3.50 -4.60
N ARG A 558 3.61 -2.47 -5.10
CA ARG A 558 4.84 -2.61 -5.89
C ARG A 558 5.88 -3.50 -5.23
N TYR A 559 6.03 -3.41 -3.90
CA TYR A 559 7.02 -4.18 -3.16
C TYR A 559 6.57 -5.64 -2.95
N PHE A 560 5.26 -5.88 -2.79
CA PHE A 560 4.71 -7.25 -2.79
C PHE A 560 4.97 -7.92 -4.14
N VAL A 561 4.62 -7.24 -5.23
CA VAL A 561 4.85 -7.73 -6.60
C VAL A 561 6.34 -7.97 -6.83
N SER A 562 7.20 -7.03 -6.44
CA SER A 562 8.66 -7.18 -6.51
C SER A 562 9.16 -8.43 -5.80
N PHE A 563 8.72 -8.67 -4.57
CA PHE A 563 9.18 -9.79 -3.75
C PHE A 563 8.71 -11.15 -4.27
N VAL A 564 7.70 -11.19 -5.14
CA VAL A 564 7.34 -12.39 -5.93
C VAL A 564 8.20 -12.47 -7.20
N ILE A 565 8.15 -11.45 -8.06
CA ILE A 565 8.71 -11.54 -9.42
C ILE A 565 10.25 -11.54 -9.44
N GLN A 566 10.93 -10.98 -8.42
CA GLN A 566 12.39 -11.04 -8.33
C GLN A 566 12.90 -12.48 -8.28
N PHE A 567 12.16 -13.43 -7.67
CA PHE A 567 12.54 -14.84 -7.68
C PHE A 567 12.28 -15.49 -9.04
N GLN A 568 11.20 -15.12 -9.74
CA GLN A 568 10.95 -15.58 -11.12
C GLN A 568 12.04 -15.09 -12.08
N PHE A 569 12.45 -13.83 -11.94
CA PHE A 569 13.56 -13.25 -12.70
C PHE A 569 14.87 -13.97 -12.35
N HIS A 570 15.21 -14.09 -11.06
CA HIS A 570 16.42 -14.78 -10.62
C HIS A 570 16.46 -16.23 -11.15
N GLU A 571 15.40 -17.02 -11.01
CA GLU A 571 15.33 -18.39 -11.55
C GLU A 571 15.60 -18.44 -13.06
N ALA A 572 14.96 -17.57 -13.84
CA ALA A 572 15.14 -17.52 -15.30
C ALA A 572 16.54 -17.03 -15.73
N LEU A 573 17.14 -16.12 -14.97
CA LEU A 573 18.48 -15.58 -15.23
C LEU A 573 19.57 -16.59 -14.82
N CYS A 574 19.37 -17.33 -13.74
CA CYS A 574 20.22 -18.44 -13.34
C CYS A 574 20.21 -19.57 -14.38
N GLN A 575 19.04 -19.88 -14.95
CA GLN A 575 18.95 -20.80 -16.09
C GLN A 575 19.69 -20.27 -17.32
N ALA A 576 19.60 -18.95 -17.61
CA ALA A 576 20.33 -18.30 -18.70
C ALA A 576 21.86 -18.32 -18.50
N ALA A 577 22.31 -18.14 -17.26
CA ALA A 577 23.71 -18.24 -16.84
C ALA A 577 24.23 -19.70 -16.79
N GLY A 578 23.39 -20.69 -17.09
CA GLY A 578 23.76 -22.10 -17.10
C GLY A 578 23.89 -22.76 -15.72
N HIS A 579 23.44 -22.09 -14.65
CA HIS A 579 23.54 -22.56 -13.26
C HIS A 579 23.00 -23.99 -13.07
N LYS A 580 23.59 -24.72 -12.11
CA LYS A 580 23.22 -26.09 -11.73
C LYS A 580 23.18 -26.22 -10.21
N GLY A 581 22.26 -27.04 -9.71
CA GLY A 581 22.05 -27.24 -8.27
C GLY A 581 20.99 -26.27 -7.71
N PRO A 582 20.96 -26.08 -6.37
CA PRO A 582 19.94 -25.28 -5.71
C PRO A 582 19.93 -23.81 -6.18
N LEU A 583 18.72 -23.25 -6.35
CA LEU A 583 18.54 -21.88 -6.85
C LEU A 583 19.23 -20.84 -5.96
N HIS A 584 19.14 -20.99 -4.63
CA HIS A 584 19.76 -20.07 -3.66
C HIS A 584 21.31 -20.02 -3.67
N LYS A 585 21.97 -20.88 -4.45
CA LYS A 585 23.43 -20.85 -4.67
C LYS A 585 23.82 -20.22 -6.00
N CYS A 586 22.85 -19.68 -6.74
CA CYS A 586 23.10 -19.01 -8.00
C CYS A 586 23.73 -17.63 -7.78
N ASP A 587 24.82 -17.37 -8.48
CA ASP A 587 25.35 -16.03 -8.70
C ASP A 587 25.38 -15.79 -10.21
N ILE A 588 24.68 -14.74 -10.67
CA ILE A 588 24.61 -14.37 -12.10
C ILE A 588 25.76 -13.46 -12.54
N TYR A 589 26.66 -13.07 -11.63
CA TYR A 589 27.82 -12.21 -11.92
C TYR A 589 28.58 -12.69 -13.18
N GLN A 590 28.99 -11.73 -14.02
CA GLN A 590 29.59 -11.93 -15.35
C GLN A 590 28.71 -12.61 -16.43
N SER A 591 27.46 -13.02 -16.16
CA SER A 591 26.59 -13.60 -17.21
C SER A 591 26.03 -12.54 -18.16
N LYS A 592 26.56 -12.52 -19.39
CA LYS A 592 26.08 -11.63 -20.46
C LYS A 592 24.70 -12.03 -20.99
N GLU A 593 24.37 -13.31 -20.94
CA GLU A 593 23.06 -13.88 -21.31
C GLU A 593 21.97 -13.41 -20.35
N ALA A 594 22.25 -13.40 -19.03
CA ALA A 594 21.36 -12.84 -18.02
C ALA A 594 21.19 -11.31 -18.23
N GLY A 595 22.29 -10.58 -18.38
CA GLY A 595 22.25 -9.14 -18.66
C GLY A 595 21.46 -8.80 -19.92
N LYS A 596 21.59 -9.58 -20.99
CA LYS A 596 20.79 -9.38 -22.21
C LYS A 596 19.29 -9.48 -21.95
N ARG A 597 18.82 -10.50 -21.22
CA ARG A 597 17.38 -10.64 -20.90
C ARG A 597 16.85 -9.46 -20.08
N LEU A 598 17.62 -9.02 -19.09
CA LEU A 598 17.31 -7.83 -18.29
C LEU A 598 17.23 -6.58 -19.17
N ALA A 599 18.24 -6.31 -20.01
CA ALA A 599 18.29 -5.14 -20.88
C ALA A 599 17.14 -5.12 -21.91
N ASP A 600 16.86 -6.26 -22.57
CA ASP A 600 15.80 -6.35 -23.57
C ASP A 600 14.42 -6.07 -22.97
N ALA A 601 14.17 -6.48 -21.71
CA ALA A 601 12.92 -6.16 -21.00
C ALA A 601 12.88 -4.70 -20.49
N MET A 602 13.97 -4.19 -19.90
CA MET A 602 14.03 -2.81 -19.40
C MET A 602 13.84 -1.77 -20.51
N LYS A 603 14.38 -2.02 -21.71
CA LYS A 603 14.21 -1.14 -22.88
C LYS A 603 12.77 -0.96 -23.35
N LEU A 604 11.84 -1.84 -22.95
CA LEU A 604 10.42 -1.64 -23.25
C LEU A 604 9.82 -0.50 -22.42
N GLY A 605 10.39 -0.19 -21.25
CA GLY A 605 9.76 0.70 -20.26
C GLY A 605 8.29 0.32 -20.04
N PHE A 606 7.41 1.33 -20.08
CA PHE A 606 5.96 1.15 -20.03
C PHE A 606 5.29 1.14 -21.43
N SER A 607 6.04 0.96 -22.52
CA SER A 607 5.50 0.99 -23.90
C SER A 607 4.65 -0.23 -24.28
N LYS A 608 4.75 -1.31 -23.51
CA LYS A 608 4.05 -2.59 -23.69
C LYS A 608 3.36 -3.04 -22.40
N PRO A 609 2.29 -3.85 -22.48
CA PRO A 609 1.75 -4.55 -21.32
C PRO A 609 2.83 -5.37 -20.61
N TRP A 610 2.88 -5.30 -19.28
CA TRP A 610 3.92 -5.99 -18.48
C TRP A 610 4.07 -7.50 -18.72
N PRO A 611 3.05 -8.28 -19.16
CA PRO A 611 3.25 -9.70 -19.49
C PRO A 611 4.22 -9.93 -20.67
N GLU A 612 4.39 -8.95 -21.58
CA GLU A 612 5.40 -9.02 -22.63
C GLU A 612 6.82 -8.93 -22.03
N ALA A 613 7.04 -8.02 -21.09
CA ALA A 613 8.32 -7.88 -20.39
C ALA A 613 8.61 -9.10 -19.47
N MET A 614 7.58 -9.63 -18.79
CA MET A 614 7.68 -10.88 -18.01
C MET A 614 8.15 -12.03 -18.89
N LYS A 615 7.62 -12.14 -20.11
CA LYS A 615 7.95 -13.19 -21.08
C LYS A 615 9.37 -13.05 -21.65
N LEU A 616 9.90 -11.84 -21.84
CA LEU A 616 11.29 -11.64 -22.27
C LEU A 616 12.31 -12.14 -21.24
N ILE A 617 12.02 -11.98 -19.94
CA ILE A 617 12.91 -12.45 -18.87
C ILE A 617 12.70 -13.96 -18.62
N THR A 618 11.46 -14.37 -18.41
CA THR A 618 11.10 -15.69 -17.84
C THR A 618 10.61 -16.73 -18.86
N GLY A 619 10.33 -16.33 -20.10
CA GLY A 619 9.74 -17.18 -21.13
C GLY A 619 8.21 -17.36 -21.03
N GLN A 620 7.58 -16.88 -19.95
CA GLN A 620 6.14 -17.01 -19.68
C GLN A 620 5.53 -15.66 -19.22
N PRO A 621 4.20 -15.45 -19.28
CA PRO A 621 3.60 -14.12 -19.09
C PRO A 621 3.13 -13.76 -17.67
N ASN A 622 3.03 -14.73 -16.74
CA ASN A 622 2.32 -14.57 -15.48
C ASN A 622 3.24 -14.27 -14.28
N MET A 623 2.66 -13.72 -13.21
CA MET A 623 3.28 -13.74 -11.87
C MET A 623 3.06 -15.11 -11.21
N SER A 624 4.03 -15.59 -10.42
CA SER A 624 3.95 -16.89 -9.73
C SER A 624 4.90 -16.94 -8.53
N ALA A 625 4.42 -17.45 -7.39
CA ALA A 625 5.25 -17.68 -6.21
C ALA A 625 6.16 -18.92 -6.32
N SER A 626 6.02 -19.73 -7.38
CA SER A 626 6.74 -21.01 -7.57
C SER A 626 8.26 -20.88 -7.44
N ALA A 627 8.89 -19.90 -8.09
CA ALA A 627 10.33 -19.67 -8.01
C ALA A 627 10.79 -19.27 -6.60
N MET A 628 9.97 -18.51 -5.85
CA MET A 628 10.26 -18.15 -4.46
C MET A 628 10.16 -19.37 -3.54
N MET A 629 9.14 -20.22 -3.74
CA MET A 629 8.99 -21.48 -3.02
C MET A 629 10.10 -22.47 -3.35
N ASN A 630 10.58 -22.51 -4.60
CA ASN A 630 11.75 -23.30 -5.02
C ASN A 630 13.04 -22.84 -4.33
N TYR A 631 13.26 -21.51 -4.26
CA TYR A 631 14.43 -20.92 -3.58
C TYR A 631 14.50 -21.34 -2.11
N PHE A 632 13.38 -21.21 -1.39
CA PHE A 632 13.30 -21.47 0.05
C PHE A 632 12.94 -22.92 0.42
N LYS A 633 12.75 -23.83 -0.54
CA LYS A 633 12.37 -25.23 -0.28
C LYS A 633 13.21 -25.94 0.80
N PRO A 634 14.55 -25.83 0.83
CA PRO A 634 15.36 -26.50 1.86
C PRO A 634 15.10 -25.94 3.27
N LEU A 635 14.83 -24.64 3.39
CA LEU A 635 14.47 -24.01 4.65
C LEU A 635 13.07 -24.41 5.10
N LEU A 636 12.11 -24.52 4.18
CA LEU A 636 10.76 -24.99 4.50
C LEU A 636 10.80 -26.40 5.11
N ASP A 637 11.57 -27.31 4.51
CA ASP A 637 11.72 -28.68 5.01
C ASP A 637 12.39 -28.72 6.39
N TRP A 638 13.41 -27.89 6.61
CA TRP A 638 14.06 -27.74 7.91
C TRP A 638 13.10 -27.16 8.96
N LEU A 639 12.37 -26.09 8.64
CA LEU A 639 11.40 -25.44 9.52
C LEU A 639 10.26 -26.39 9.91
N LEU A 640 9.72 -27.17 8.96
CA LEU A 640 8.69 -28.17 9.23
C LEU A 640 9.20 -29.24 10.21
N THR A 641 10.42 -29.72 10.00
CA THR A 641 11.07 -30.71 10.89
C THR A 641 11.29 -30.15 12.29
N GLU A 642 11.84 -28.95 12.38
CA GLU A 642 12.18 -28.30 13.64
C GLU A 642 10.94 -27.84 14.42
N ASN A 643 9.93 -27.26 13.75
CA ASN A 643 8.66 -26.91 14.40
C ASN A 643 7.88 -28.15 14.83
N GLY A 644 7.92 -29.23 14.04
CA GLY A 644 7.36 -30.53 14.43
C GLY A 644 8.03 -31.11 15.67
N ARG A 645 9.36 -30.98 15.78
CA ARG A 645 10.16 -31.44 16.95
C ARG A 645 9.78 -30.74 18.26
N HIS A 646 9.41 -29.45 18.21
CA HIS A 646 8.97 -28.68 19.38
C HIS A 646 7.44 -28.64 19.55
N GLY A 647 6.66 -29.26 18.67
CA GLY A 647 5.20 -29.36 18.78
C GLY A 647 4.45 -28.05 18.51
N GLU A 648 5.04 -27.13 17.74
CA GLU A 648 4.53 -25.77 17.51
C GLU A 648 3.11 -25.73 16.96
N LYS A 649 2.34 -24.72 17.39
CA LYS A 649 1.04 -24.38 16.79
C LYS A 649 1.23 -23.31 15.73
N LEU A 650 1.18 -23.70 14.45
CA LEU A 650 1.28 -22.75 13.34
C LEU A 650 0.12 -21.74 13.37
N GLY A 651 0.40 -20.50 12.97
CA GLY A 651 -0.52 -19.38 13.16
C GLY A 651 -0.64 -18.97 14.62
N TRP A 652 -1.68 -18.20 14.94
CA TRP A 652 -1.91 -17.60 16.25
C TRP A 652 -3.36 -17.85 16.69
N PRO A 653 -3.73 -19.12 17.02
CA PRO A 653 -5.10 -19.46 17.42
C PRO A 653 -5.56 -18.66 18.65
N GLN A 654 -4.64 -18.25 19.53
CA GLN A 654 -4.91 -17.30 20.60
C GLN A 654 -4.78 -15.84 20.10
N TYR A 655 -5.49 -15.50 19.02
CA TYR A 655 -5.35 -14.23 18.31
C TYR A 655 -5.66 -12.98 19.15
N ASN A 656 -6.51 -13.12 20.17
CA ASN A 656 -6.84 -12.04 21.12
C ASN A 656 -5.73 -11.80 22.19
N TRP A 657 -4.64 -12.57 22.19
CA TRP A 657 -3.55 -12.36 23.14
C TRP A 657 -2.76 -11.08 22.83
N THR A 658 -2.54 -10.27 23.87
CA THR A 658 -1.60 -9.14 23.88
C THR A 658 -0.71 -9.22 25.13
N PRO A 659 0.47 -8.56 25.16
CA PRO A 659 1.32 -8.47 26.35
C PRO A 659 0.60 -7.83 27.56
N ASN A 660 1.03 -8.17 28.77
CA ASN A 660 0.36 -7.70 30.00
C ASN A 660 0.37 -6.17 30.14
N SER A 661 1.41 -5.47 29.65
CA SER A 661 1.49 -4.00 29.54
C SER A 661 0.29 -3.40 28.79
N ALA A 662 -0.07 -3.99 27.65
CA ALA A 662 -1.23 -3.59 26.86
C ALA A 662 -2.58 -3.91 27.54
N ARG A 663 -2.61 -4.84 28.51
CA ARG A 663 -3.80 -5.16 29.29
C ARG A 663 -3.97 -4.24 30.50
N SER A 664 -2.88 -3.87 31.17
CA SER A 664 -2.91 -3.02 32.37
C SER A 664 -3.42 -1.60 32.11
N GLU A 665 -3.09 -1.00 30.97
CA GLU A 665 -3.63 0.32 30.61
C GLU A 665 -5.13 0.27 30.31
N ALA A 666 -5.60 -0.80 29.64
CA ALA A 666 -7.03 -1.01 29.41
C ALA A 666 -7.83 -1.17 30.73
N SER A 667 -7.21 -1.66 31.81
CA SER A 667 -7.85 -1.78 33.12
C SER A 667 -7.91 -0.50 33.96
N PHE A 668 -7.28 0.61 33.53
CA PHE A 668 -7.31 1.88 34.28
C PHE A 668 -8.42 2.88 33.89
N LEU A 669 -9.30 2.52 32.95
CA LEU A 669 -10.59 3.20 32.72
C LEU A 669 -11.76 2.22 32.79
N GLY A 670 -11.85 1.51 33.93
CA GLY A 670 -12.90 0.55 34.24
C GLY A 670 -14.29 1.16 34.48
N THR A 671 -14.91 1.76 33.46
CA THR A 671 -16.37 1.63 33.32
C THR A 671 -16.63 0.28 32.66
N GLY A 672 -17.39 -0.62 33.30
CA GLY A 672 -17.66 -2.00 32.84
C GLY A 672 -18.55 -2.07 31.59
N ARG A 673 -18.15 -1.38 30.53
CA ARG A 673 -18.88 -1.21 29.28
C ARG A 673 -18.07 -1.76 28.11
N VAL A 674 -18.77 -2.42 27.21
CA VAL A 674 -18.25 -3.07 26.02
C VAL A 674 -18.92 -2.48 24.79
N ASN A 675 -18.17 -2.35 23.69
CA ASN A 675 -18.74 -1.93 22.42
C ASN A 675 -19.50 -3.11 21.79
N PHE A 676 -20.80 -2.93 21.58
CA PHE A 676 -21.67 -3.88 20.91
C PHE A 676 -22.46 -3.16 19.82
N LEU A 677 -22.20 -3.50 18.55
CA LEU A 677 -22.77 -2.85 17.36
C LEU A 677 -22.62 -1.31 17.34
N GLY A 678 -21.47 -0.79 17.80
CA GLY A 678 -21.21 0.66 17.84
C GLY A 678 -21.84 1.38 19.04
N LEU A 679 -22.59 0.68 19.90
CA LEU A 679 -23.12 1.20 21.15
C LEU A 679 -22.23 0.77 22.32
N ASN A 680 -21.95 1.70 23.23
CA ASN A 680 -21.12 1.45 24.41
C ASN A 680 -22.02 1.04 25.60
N LEU A 681 -22.23 -0.27 25.76
CA LEU A 681 -23.23 -0.87 26.63
C LEU A 681 -22.60 -1.57 27.82
N GLU A 682 -23.31 -1.71 28.94
CA GLU A 682 -22.85 -2.57 30.04
C GLU A 682 -22.77 -4.04 29.61
N GLU A 683 -21.83 -4.80 30.19
CA GLU A 683 -21.55 -6.18 29.75
C GLU A 683 -22.79 -7.09 29.76
N GLN A 684 -23.72 -6.89 30.71
CA GLN A 684 -25.00 -7.59 30.74
C GLN A 684 -25.95 -7.16 29.60
N GLN A 685 -26.00 -5.87 29.27
CA GLN A 685 -26.81 -5.34 28.18
C GLN A 685 -26.30 -5.86 26.82
N ALA A 686 -24.98 -5.94 26.63
CA ALA A 686 -24.38 -6.53 25.44
C ALA A 686 -24.67 -8.04 25.31
N ARG A 687 -24.62 -8.81 26.42
CA ARG A 687 -25.05 -10.22 26.41
C ARG A 687 -26.53 -10.37 26.04
N VAL A 688 -27.42 -9.54 26.58
CA VAL A 688 -28.84 -9.54 26.20
C VAL A 688 -29.00 -9.21 24.71
N GLY A 689 -28.26 -8.22 24.20
CA GLY A 689 -28.21 -7.89 22.78
C GLY A 689 -27.77 -9.07 21.90
N GLN A 690 -26.72 -9.81 22.29
CA GLN A 690 -26.28 -11.03 21.59
C GLN A 690 -27.38 -12.09 21.53
N TRP A 691 -28.06 -12.37 22.65
CA TRP A 691 -29.18 -13.33 22.69
C TRP A 691 -30.38 -12.88 21.84
N MET A 692 -30.70 -11.58 21.83
CA MET A 692 -31.76 -11.03 20.97
C MET A 692 -31.43 -11.16 19.49
N LEU A 693 -30.19 -10.84 19.08
CA LEU A 693 -29.74 -11.01 17.68
C LEU A 693 -29.71 -12.48 17.26
N LEU A 694 -29.27 -13.39 18.13
CA LEU A 694 -29.29 -14.83 17.87
C LEU A 694 -30.74 -15.30 17.65
N PHE A 695 -31.67 -14.88 18.50
CA PHE A 695 -33.08 -15.23 18.38
C PHE A 695 -33.71 -14.66 17.09
N LEU A 696 -33.42 -13.40 16.75
CA LEU A 696 -33.83 -12.76 15.49
C LEU A 696 -33.27 -13.49 14.26
N GLY A 697 -31.98 -13.87 14.29
CA GLY A 697 -31.33 -14.62 13.22
C GLY A 697 -31.95 -16.01 13.01
N VAL A 698 -32.21 -16.74 14.10
CA VAL A 698 -32.91 -18.04 14.05
C VAL A 698 -34.35 -17.89 13.55
N ALA A 699 -35.08 -16.85 14.00
CA ALA A 699 -36.43 -16.57 13.53
C ALA A 699 -36.47 -16.25 12.03
N LEU A 700 -35.52 -15.44 11.54
CA LEU A 700 -35.34 -15.16 10.10
C LEU A 700 -34.97 -16.41 9.30
N LEU A 701 -34.12 -17.28 9.83
CA LEU A 701 -33.78 -18.57 9.20
C LEU A 701 -35.02 -19.47 9.08
N VAL A 702 -35.82 -19.60 10.14
CA VAL A 702 -37.06 -20.39 10.12
C VAL A 702 -38.09 -19.78 9.16
N ALA A 703 -38.24 -18.45 9.15
CA ALA A 703 -39.15 -17.76 8.25
C ALA A 703 -38.75 -17.91 6.77
N THR A 704 -37.46 -17.81 6.46
CA THR A 704 -36.93 -17.99 5.09
C THR A 704 -37.03 -19.45 4.63
N LEU A 705 -36.75 -20.43 5.49
CA LEU A 705 -36.99 -21.85 5.20
C LEU A 705 -38.48 -22.12 4.94
N GLY A 706 -39.38 -21.59 5.77
CA GLY A 706 -40.83 -21.71 5.58
C GLY A 706 -41.33 -21.07 4.28
N LEU A 707 -40.83 -19.88 3.93
CA LEU A 707 -41.09 -19.23 2.64
C LEU A 707 -40.58 -20.06 1.46
N THR A 708 -39.36 -20.59 1.56
CA THR A 708 -38.75 -21.43 0.51
C THR A 708 -39.54 -22.70 0.30
N GLN A 709 -39.94 -23.39 1.38
CA GLN A 709 -40.77 -24.59 1.31
C GLN A 709 -42.18 -24.30 0.77
N ARG A 710 -42.78 -23.16 1.12
CA ARG A 710 -44.07 -22.72 0.56
C ARG A 710 -43.96 -22.42 -0.95
N LEU A 711 -42.90 -21.73 -1.39
CA LEU A 711 -42.61 -21.49 -2.81
C LEU A 711 -42.39 -22.80 -3.56
N PHE A 712 -41.67 -23.76 -2.95
CA PHE A 712 -41.44 -25.08 -3.55
C PHE A 712 -42.74 -25.88 -3.71
N SER A 713 -43.61 -25.89 -2.69
CA SER A 713 -44.95 -26.51 -2.76
C SER A 713 -45.84 -25.86 -3.81
N ILE A 714 -45.87 -24.52 -3.91
CA ILE A 714 -46.62 -23.81 -4.95
C ILE A 714 -46.11 -24.19 -6.35
N ARG A 715 -44.78 -24.28 -6.52
CA ARG A 715 -44.15 -24.68 -7.79
C ARG A 715 -44.46 -26.13 -8.15
N GLN A 716 -44.49 -27.05 -7.18
CA GLN A 716 -44.92 -28.44 -7.40
C GLN A 716 -46.42 -28.57 -7.71
N TYR A 717 -47.28 -27.74 -7.10
CA TYR A 717 -48.72 -27.72 -7.42
C TYR A 717 -48.97 -27.22 -8.85
N SER A 718 -48.25 -26.16 -9.26
CA SER A 718 -48.30 -25.62 -10.63
C SER A 718 -47.81 -26.63 -11.69
N LEU A 719 -46.92 -27.56 -11.32
CA LEU A 719 -46.39 -28.60 -12.22
C LEU A 719 -47.27 -29.87 -12.27
N ARG A 720 -48.33 -29.96 -11.47
CA ARG A 720 -49.24 -31.12 -11.41
C ARG A 720 -50.64 -30.88 -12.00
N GLN A 721 -50.89 -29.74 -12.63
CA GLN A 721 -52.08 -29.56 -13.49
C GLN A 721 -51.77 -30.01 -14.93
N PRO A 722 -52.47 -31.02 -15.48
CA PRO A 722 -52.28 -31.43 -16.86
C PRO A 722 -53.09 -30.54 -17.81
N HIS A 723 -52.43 -29.59 -18.48
CA HIS A 723 -53.02 -28.91 -19.62
C HIS A 723 -53.09 -29.84 -20.83
N ARG A 724 -54.32 -30.19 -21.25
CA ARG A 724 -54.57 -30.81 -22.56
C ARG A 724 -54.27 -29.79 -23.67
N GLY A 725 -53.31 -30.13 -24.55
CA GLY A 725 -53.15 -29.51 -25.87
C GLY A 725 -54.13 -30.08 -26.90
N PRO A 726 -54.32 -29.41 -28.05
CA PRO A 726 -55.48 -29.64 -28.93
C PRO A 726 -55.34 -30.84 -29.86
N GLN A 727 -56.47 -31.45 -30.22
CA GLN A 727 -56.59 -32.34 -31.38
C GLN A 727 -57.37 -31.64 -32.50
N PHE A 728 -56.80 -31.67 -33.71
CA PHE A 728 -57.52 -31.42 -34.96
C PHE A 728 -58.26 -32.69 -35.38
N CYS A 729 -59.49 -32.56 -35.87
CA CYS A 729 -59.99 -33.30 -37.03
C CYS A 729 -61.25 -32.62 -37.63
N SER A 730 -61.71 -33.13 -38.77
CA SER A 730 -62.51 -32.41 -39.77
C SER A 730 -64.03 -32.42 -39.57
N GLU A 731 -64.68 -31.62 -40.44
CA GLU A 731 -66.01 -31.81 -41.04
C GLU A 731 -67.30 -31.42 -40.28
N VAL A 732 -67.86 -30.29 -40.75
CA VAL A 732 -69.15 -30.19 -41.48
C VAL A 732 -70.49 -30.40 -40.72
N GLU A 733 -71.48 -29.64 -41.20
CA GLU A 733 -72.94 -29.75 -41.03
C GLU A 733 -73.65 -29.26 -39.74
N LEU A 734 -74.10 -28.00 -39.84
CA LEU A 734 -75.52 -27.61 -39.94
C LEU A 734 -76.55 -28.05 -38.87
N ARG A 735 -77.24 -26.99 -38.41
CA ARG A 735 -78.66 -26.87 -37.98
C ARG A 735 -79.05 -27.15 -36.52
N ARG A 736 -79.64 -26.08 -35.96
CA ARG A 736 -80.87 -26.01 -35.12
C ARG A 736 -80.87 -26.88 -33.84
N SER A 737 -81.16 -26.31 -32.67
CA SER A 737 -82.17 -25.24 -32.43
C SER A 737 -81.75 -24.30 -31.31
#